data_AF-A0A1L9QVX5-F1
#
_entry.id   AF-A0A1L9QVX5-F1
#
_cell.length_a   1.000
_cell.length_b   1.000
_cell.length_c   1.000
_cell.angle_alpha   90.00
_cell.angle_beta   90.00
_cell.angle_gamma   90.00
#
_symmetry.space_group_name_H-M   'P 1'
#
loop_
_entity.id
_entity.type
_entity.pdbx_description
1 polymer ?
#
loop_
_entity_poly.entity_id
_entity_poly.type
_entity_poly.pdbx_seq_one_letter_code
_entity_poly.pdbx_strand_id
1 'polypeptide(L)'
;MPKQIIIAEQHRLAAVFEEDQIQELVVATGSHQVGDIYLGSVENVLPGIDAAFVNIGDAQRNGFIHVTDLGPLRLKRGSGTITELLVPQQKVLVQVMKEPTGSKGPRLTGNITMPGRYLVLMPYGRGVNLSRRIMGSQERSRLRALAILIKPTGMGLLVRTEAQGMAEEAIMEDLEELLGRWESILAEASSAVPPALLGRDDDFIVRVLRDMYTNDVNRIVVDSHTGLKRVKQQIINWNAGKIPPGILIDHHREKNSILEYFRVNAAIREALKPRVDLPSGGYVIIEPTEALTVIDVNSGSFTSSATARETVLWTNCEAATEIARQLRLRNIAGVIIVDFIDMDSRKDQLKVLQHFEEALLADKARPQVAQLSELGLVELTRKRQGQNIYELFGHTCKVCNGLGHLATLPGELEEPPSALPDRSYTVGRETPTPERFTETPAPTLKPDFSNDFGSSSESGSSYGEPSSLRSSAGMDEMGEGFAADEEAIARRTRRRRPETKDSGGYGYQEPSYRSGADFSVTTLHEGSRPSDVRFSSRKDYWDKPTNPRKRIGGRSIEAPPEVVKVPMTGEEQNIYALMGISPLVLLPDGENKNPKATIVQVSSVDAHDSEGSTVTLVATPEIREEISPDSEETAKEEGNWGWMSPTLEQKDLNSPTSQEEALDEGSVAEEETDEEIPEPRRRRRRRSSADSE
;
A
#
# COMPACT_ATOMS: atom_id res chain seq x y z
N MET A 1 -4.31 22.11 11.20
CA MET A 1 -3.86 23.51 10.94
C MET A 1 -3.76 23.71 9.41
N PRO A 2 -3.40 24.89 8.84
CA PRO A 2 -3.21 24.98 7.39
C PRO A 2 -2.15 24.00 6.87
N LYS A 3 -2.52 23.17 5.90
CA LYS A 3 -1.62 22.19 5.26
C LYS A 3 -1.05 22.72 3.94
N GLN A 4 0.20 22.38 3.67
CA GLN A 4 0.89 22.74 2.43
C GLN A 4 1.33 21.47 1.70
N ILE A 5 1.09 21.37 0.39
CA ILE A 5 1.55 20.24 -0.44
C ILE A 5 2.65 20.74 -1.38
N ILE A 6 3.85 20.15 -1.26
CA ILE A 6 5.00 20.45 -2.11
C ILE A 6 5.24 19.26 -3.05
N ILE A 7 5.26 19.49 -4.37
CA ILE A 7 5.33 18.42 -5.39
C ILE A 7 6.55 18.65 -6.31
N ALA A 8 7.52 17.73 -6.22
CA ALA A 8 8.62 17.60 -7.17
C ALA A 8 8.28 16.49 -8.18
N GLU A 9 7.55 16.86 -9.23
CA GLU A 9 7.13 15.94 -10.29
C GLU A 9 8.33 15.29 -10.99
N GLN A 10 9.39 16.05 -11.26
CA GLN A 10 10.62 15.54 -11.90
C GLN A 10 11.29 14.41 -11.10
N HIS A 11 11.09 14.39 -9.79
CA HIS A 11 11.62 13.36 -8.89
C HIS A 11 10.55 12.34 -8.45
N ARG A 12 9.30 12.45 -8.93
CA ARG A 12 8.12 11.68 -8.48
C ARG A 12 8.02 11.62 -6.95
N LEU A 13 8.25 12.76 -6.29
CA LEU A 13 8.25 12.92 -4.84
C LEU A 13 7.37 14.12 -4.43
N ALA A 14 6.52 13.94 -3.43
CA ALA A 14 5.77 15.01 -2.80
C ALA A 14 5.86 14.93 -1.28
N ALA A 15 5.76 16.08 -0.62
CA ALA A 15 5.78 16.23 0.83
C ALA A 15 4.53 16.99 1.28
N VAL A 16 3.85 16.45 2.28
CA VAL A 16 2.71 17.11 2.94
C VAL A 16 3.21 17.72 4.25
N PHE A 17 3.06 19.03 4.38
CA PHE A 17 3.45 19.80 5.56
C PHE A 17 2.22 20.19 6.39
N GLU A 18 2.38 20.19 7.71
CA GLU A 18 1.48 20.80 8.68
C GLU A 18 2.36 21.42 9.78
N GLU A 19 2.06 22.67 10.18
CA GLU A 19 2.87 23.43 11.16
C GLU A 19 4.37 23.52 10.77
N ASP A 20 4.61 23.73 9.47
CA ASP A 20 5.92 23.77 8.80
C ASP A 20 6.81 22.50 8.97
N GLN A 21 6.27 21.43 9.56
CA GLN A 21 6.87 20.10 9.61
C GLN A 21 6.28 19.15 8.56
N ILE A 22 7.09 18.24 8.02
CA ILE A 22 6.61 17.19 7.12
C ILE A 22 5.89 16.09 7.91
N GLN A 23 4.66 15.79 7.51
CA GLN A 23 3.78 14.77 8.11
C GLN A 23 3.77 13.46 7.32
N GLU A 24 3.88 13.54 5.98
CA GLU A 24 3.78 12.41 5.06
C GLU A 24 4.62 12.68 3.80
N LEU A 25 5.34 11.67 3.33
CA LEU A 25 6.08 11.67 2.07
C LEU A 25 5.40 10.71 1.09
N VAL A 26 5.13 11.19 -0.12
CA VAL A 26 4.57 10.38 -1.22
C VAL A 26 5.65 10.21 -2.27
N VAL A 27 6.05 8.97 -2.52
CA VAL A 27 7.12 8.64 -3.48
C VAL A 27 6.56 7.63 -4.49
N ALA A 28 6.78 7.88 -5.78
CA ALA A 28 6.29 7.03 -6.87
C ALA A 28 7.45 6.57 -7.79
N THR A 29 8.49 6.03 -7.15
CA THR A 29 9.72 5.51 -7.78
C THR A 29 9.73 3.97 -7.79
N GLY A 30 10.02 3.36 -8.94
CA GLY A 30 10.14 1.89 -9.06
C GLY A 30 9.51 1.34 -10.35
N SER A 31 9.78 0.07 -10.65
CA SER A 31 9.24 -0.63 -11.83
C SER A 31 7.76 -1.00 -11.68
N HIS A 32 7.32 -1.29 -10.45
CA HIS A 32 5.94 -1.61 -10.06
C HIS A 32 5.55 -0.74 -8.87
N GLN A 33 4.32 -0.27 -8.84
CA GLN A 33 3.78 0.63 -7.84
C GLN A 33 2.43 0.10 -7.34
N VAL A 34 2.07 0.36 -6.07
CA VAL A 34 0.72 0.03 -5.58
C VAL A 34 -0.33 0.71 -6.46
N GLY A 35 -1.27 -0.10 -6.98
CA GLY A 35 -2.33 0.34 -7.89
C GLY A 35 -2.11 -0.01 -9.36
N ASP A 36 -0.88 -0.31 -9.81
CA ASP A 36 -0.59 -0.70 -11.20
C ASP A 36 -1.41 -1.94 -11.62
N ILE A 37 -1.97 -1.92 -12.83
CA ILE A 37 -2.75 -3.02 -13.44
C ILE A 37 -1.95 -3.62 -14.61
N TYR A 38 -1.71 -4.93 -14.53
CA TYR A 38 -0.99 -5.70 -15.53
C TYR A 38 -1.86 -6.80 -16.13
N LEU A 39 -1.66 -7.09 -17.41
CA LEU A 39 -2.01 -8.37 -18.01
C LEU A 39 -0.81 -9.30 -17.90
N GLY A 40 -0.88 -10.27 -16.99
CA GLY A 40 0.15 -11.27 -16.76
C GLY A 40 -0.24 -12.67 -17.23
N SER A 41 0.68 -13.61 -17.07
CA SER A 41 0.44 -15.04 -17.26
C SER A 41 0.78 -15.82 -15.98
N VAL A 42 -0.07 -16.76 -15.60
CA VAL A 42 0.23 -17.67 -14.46
C VAL A 42 1.42 -18.55 -14.86
N GLU A 43 2.55 -18.43 -14.17
CA GLU A 43 3.74 -19.21 -14.47
C GLU A 43 3.76 -20.54 -13.70
N ASN A 44 3.40 -20.49 -12.40
CA ASN A 44 3.37 -21.66 -11.53
C ASN A 44 2.25 -21.54 -10.47
N VAL A 45 1.71 -22.68 -10.03
CA VAL A 45 0.66 -22.78 -9.01
C VAL A 45 1.14 -23.72 -7.90
N LEU A 46 1.21 -23.21 -6.67
CA LEU A 46 1.77 -23.89 -5.51
C LEU A 46 0.67 -24.21 -4.48
N PRO A 47 0.09 -25.43 -4.49
CA PRO A 47 -1.01 -25.78 -3.59
C PRO A 47 -0.59 -25.79 -2.11
N GLY A 48 0.68 -26.11 -1.79
CA GLY A 48 1.18 -26.13 -0.41
C GLY A 48 1.23 -24.78 0.31
N ILE A 49 0.95 -23.67 -0.41
CA ILE A 49 0.81 -22.31 0.15
C ILE A 49 -0.43 -21.58 -0.40
N ASP A 50 -1.35 -22.32 -1.04
CA ASP A 50 -2.55 -21.82 -1.74
C ASP A 50 -2.32 -20.52 -2.55
N ALA A 51 -1.22 -20.50 -3.31
CA ALA A 51 -0.80 -19.32 -4.06
C ALA A 51 -0.23 -19.66 -5.44
N ALA A 52 -0.20 -18.67 -6.33
CA ALA A 52 0.36 -18.77 -7.66
C ALA A 52 1.35 -17.63 -7.92
N PHE A 53 2.31 -17.89 -8.80
CA PHE A 53 3.21 -16.88 -9.35
C PHE A 53 2.71 -16.45 -10.73
N VAL A 54 2.65 -15.14 -10.94
CA VAL A 54 2.20 -14.50 -12.19
C VAL A 54 3.36 -13.69 -12.74
N ASN A 55 3.70 -13.96 -14.00
CA ASN A 55 4.67 -13.17 -14.73
C ASN A 55 4.03 -11.86 -15.20
N ILE A 56 4.62 -10.75 -14.75
CA ILE A 56 4.20 -9.37 -15.06
C ILE A 56 5.34 -8.55 -15.70
N GLY A 57 6.42 -9.21 -16.16
CA GLY A 57 7.54 -8.58 -16.86
C GLY A 57 8.75 -8.17 -16.00
N ASP A 58 8.74 -8.39 -14.68
CA ASP A 58 9.98 -8.33 -13.87
C ASP A 58 10.81 -9.60 -14.15
N ALA A 59 11.97 -9.43 -14.79
CA ALA A 59 12.88 -10.52 -15.10
C ALA A 59 13.56 -11.14 -13.85
N GLN A 60 13.42 -10.53 -12.67
CA GLN A 60 14.00 -11.01 -11.41
C GLN A 60 12.96 -11.59 -10.44
N ARG A 61 11.70 -11.10 -10.44
CA ARG A 61 10.70 -11.47 -9.43
C ARG A 61 9.26 -11.51 -9.96
N ASN A 62 8.74 -12.71 -10.19
CA ASN A 62 7.31 -12.90 -10.46
C ASN A 62 6.42 -12.38 -9.32
N GLY A 63 5.25 -11.85 -9.68
CA GLY A 63 4.25 -11.39 -8.71
C GLY A 63 3.52 -12.55 -8.05
N PHE A 64 3.17 -12.38 -6.78
CA PHE A 64 2.55 -13.41 -5.93
C PHE A 64 1.06 -13.14 -5.72
N ILE A 65 0.19 -14.11 -6.01
CA ILE A 65 -1.26 -14.03 -5.77
C ILE A 65 -1.74 -15.22 -4.91
N HIS A 66 -2.47 -14.93 -3.83
CA HIS A 66 -3.03 -15.93 -2.91
C HIS A 66 -4.47 -16.30 -3.31
N VAL A 67 -4.95 -17.49 -2.91
CA VAL A 67 -6.29 -18.01 -3.29
C VAL A 67 -7.45 -17.07 -2.92
N THR A 68 -7.30 -16.28 -1.84
CA THR A 68 -8.27 -15.24 -1.44
C THR A 68 -8.35 -14.08 -2.43
N ASP A 69 -7.23 -13.74 -3.06
CA ASP A 69 -7.05 -12.51 -3.83
C ASP A 69 -7.40 -12.72 -5.32
N LEU A 70 -7.61 -13.98 -5.74
CA LEU A 70 -7.96 -14.37 -7.12
C LEU A 70 -9.22 -13.66 -7.66
N GLY A 71 -10.24 -13.44 -6.81
CA GLY A 71 -11.49 -12.79 -7.21
C GLY A 71 -12.12 -13.39 -8.48
N PRO A 72 -12.24 -12.61 -9.58
CA PRO A 72 -12.84 -13.05 -10.85
C PRO A 72 -12.00 -14.08 -11.62
N LEU A 73 -10.72 -14.27 -11.29
CA LEU A 73 -9.79 -15.13 -12.05
C LEU A 73 -10.07 -16.64 -11.86
N ARG A 74 -10.96 -17.00 -10.92
CA ARG A 74 -11.31 -18.38 -10.58
C ARG A 74 -12.13 -19.05 -11.69
N LEU A 75 -11.59 -20.12 -12.26
CA LEU A 75 -12.25 -20.94 -13.29
C LEU A 75 -13.54 -21.61 -12.79
N LYS A 76 -13.56 -22.07 -11.52
CA LYS A 76 -14.76 -22.63 -10.86
C LYS A 76 -15.33 -21.63 -9.85
N ARG A 77 -16.66 -21.49 -9.82
CA ARG A 77 -17.38 -20.70 -8.80
C ARG A 77 -17.56 -21.51 -7.52
N GLY A 78 -16.54 -21.55 -6.67
CA GLY A 78 -16.61 -22.22 -5.37
C GLY A 78 -15.35 -22.05 -4.51
N SER A 79 -15.33 -22.75 -3.38
CA SER A 79 -14.12 -23.13 -2.66
C SER A 79 -13.56 -24.43 -3.24
N GLY A 80 -12.25 -24.52 -3.34
CA GLY A 80 -11.52 -25.65 -3.90
C GLY A 80 -10.02 -25.37 -3.87
N THR A 81 -9.19 -26.36 -4.18
CA THR A 81 -7.73 -26.18 -4.22
C THR A 81 -7.35 -25.13 -5.27
N ILE A 82 -6.29 -24.34 -5.06
CA ILE A 82 -5.90 -23.34 -6.06
C ILE A 82 -5.62 -23.94 -7.45
N THR A 83 -5.17 -25.20 -7.51
CA THR A 83 -4.98 -26.02 -8.72
C THR A 83 -6.26 -26.33 -9.51
N GLU A 84 -7.44 -26.11 -8.93
CA GLU A 84 -8.74 -26.18 -9.64
C GLU A 84 -9.30 -24.81 -10.02
N LEU A 85 -8.72 -23.75 -9.48
CA LEU A 85 -9.17 -22.36 -9.64
C LEU A 85 -8.32 -21.58 -10.65
N LEU A 86 -7.04 -21.93 -10.80
CA LEU A 86 -6.11 -21.42 -11.81
C LEU A 86 -5.43 -22.56 -12.57
N VAL A 87 -5.03 -22.30 -13.81
CA VAL A 87 -4.21 -23.21 -14.64
C VAL A 87 -2.93 -22.48 -15.08
N PRO A 88 -1.75 -23.16 -15.14
CA PRO A 88 -0.55 -22.56 -15.72
C PRO A 88 -0.75 -22.04 -17.15
N GLN A 89 -0.03 -20.99 -17.51
CA GLN A 89 -0.17 -20.19 -18.74
C GLN A 89 -1.53 -19.48 -18.92
N GLN A 90 -2.45 -19.53 -17.95
CA GLN A 90 -3.67 -18.72 -17.97
C GLN A 90 -3.32 -17.23 -18.01
N LYS A 91 -3.86 -16.49 -18.99
CA LYS A 91 -3.83 -15.01 -18.99
C LYS A 91 -4.66 -14.50 -17.81
N VAL A 92 -4.11 -13.58 -17.02
CA VAL A 92 -4.76 -13.00 -15.84
C VAL A 92 -4.58 -11.49 -15.80
N LEU A 93 -5.68 -10.76 -15.60
CA LEU A 93 -5.65 -9.32 -15.34
C LEU A 93 -5.52 -9.11 -13.83
N VAL A 94 -4.44 -8.46 -13.40
CA VAL A 94 -4.01 -8.40 -12.00
C VAL A 94 -3.59 -6.99 -11.61
N GLN A 95 -3.88 -6.59 -10.38
CA GLN A 95 -3.47 -5.31 -9.80
C GLN A 95 -2.45 -5.52 -8.68
N VAL A 96 -1.45 -4.62 -8.59
CA VAL A 96 -0.45 -4.61 -7.51
C VAL A 96 -1.08 -4.10 -6.21
N MET A 97 -1.25 -5.00 -5.23
CA MET A 97 -1.65 -4.67 -3.86
C MET A 97 -0.49 -4.15 -3.01
N LYS A 98 0.73 -4.66 -3.26
CA LYS A 98 1.95 -4.32 -2.52
C LYS A 98 3.16 -4.35 -3.44
N GLU A 99 3.99 -3.33 -3.34
CA GLU A 99 5.30 -3.25 -3.99
C GLU A 99 6.24 -4.41 -3.60
N PRO A 100 7.22 -4.75 -4.48
CA PRO A 100 8.24 -5.74 -4.15
C PRO A 100 9.04 -5.31 -2.90
N THR A 101 9.38 -6.29 -2.07
CA THR A 101 10.02 -6.10 -0.77
C THR A 101 11.25 -7.02 -0.68
N GLY A 102 12.44 -6.44 -0.82
CA GLY A 102 13.69 -7.20 -0.91
C GLY A 102 13.67 -8.22 -2.06
N SER A 103 13.88 -9.49 -1.72
CA SER A 103 13.82 -10.63 -2.64
C SER A 103 12.39 -11.04 -3.04
N LYS A 104 11.35 -10.58 -2.33
CA LYS A 104 9.96 -10.96 -2.60
C LYS A 104 9.36 -10.05 -3.68
N GLY A 105 8.77 -10.65 -4.72
CA GLY A 105 8.03 -9.94 -5.76
C GLY A 105 6.76 -9.25 -5.23
N PRO A 106 6.10 -8.42 -6.05
CA PRO A 106 4.90 -7.69 -5.63
C PRO A 106 3.74 -8.64 -5.30
N ARG A 107 2.89 -8.29 -4.33
CA ARG A 107 1.64 -9.01 -4.08
C ARG A 107 0.56 -8.50 -5.02
N LEU A 108 -0.16 -9.41 -5.66
CA LEU A 108 -1.17 -9.15 -6.68
C LEU A 108 -2.58 -9.53 -6.22
N THR A 109 -3.59 -8.98 -6.89
CA THR A 109 -5.01 -9.34 -6.75
C THR A 109 -5.69 -9.36 -8.11
N GLY A 110 -6.67 -10.26 -8.30
CA GLY A 110 -7.63 -10.18 -9.41
C GLY A 110 -8.83 -9.29 -9.10
N ASN A 111 -9.04 -8.92 -7.83
CA ASN A 111 -10.05 -7.95 -7.42
C ASN A 111 -9.53 -6.52 -7.68
N ILE A 112 -9.63 -6.08 -8.93
CA ILE A 112 -9.21 -4.75 -9.37
C ILE A 112 -10.08 -3.67 -8.72
N THR A 113 -9.43 -2.59 -8.29
CA THR A 113 -10.07 -1.40 -7.72
C THR A 113 -9.45 -0.15 -8.35
N MET A 114 -10.28 0.82 -8.74
CA MET A 114 -9.81 2.06 -9.37
C MET A 114 -10.26 3.26 -8.54
N PRO A 115 -9.33 3.93 -7.83
CA PRO A 115 -9.66 5.06 -6.98
C PRO A 115 -9.80 6.36 -7.79
N GLY A 116 -11.01 6.94 -7.73
CA GLY A 116 -11.28 8.33 -8.07
C GLY A 116 -11.12 9.23 -6.84
N ARG A 117 -11.60 10.48 -6.94
CA ARG A 117 -11.56 11.46 -5.85
C ARG A 117 -12.65 11.20 -4.81
N TYR A 118 -13.85 10.86 -5.25
CA TYR A 118 -15.04 10.67 -4.41
C TYR A 118 -15.45 9.20 -4.29
N LEU A 119 -15.18 8.42 -5.33
CA LEU A 119 -15.51 7.01 -5.44
C LEU A 119 -14.27 6.13 -5.58
N VAL A 120 -14.44 4.84 -5.35
CA VAL A 120 -13.56 3.78 -5.83
C VAL A 120 -14.43 2.78 -6.58
N LEU A 121 -14.18 2.64 -7.88
CA LEU A 121 -14.87 1.67 -8.74
C LEU A 121 -14.27 0.29 -8.52
N MET A 122 -15.12 -0.72 -8.35
CA MET A 122 -14.74 -2.12 -8.21
C MET A 122 -15.44 -2.93 -9.32
N PRO A 123 -14.85 -3.07 -10.52
CA PRO A 123 -15.54 -3.63 -11.69
C PRO A 123 -16.08 -5.06 -11.48
N TYR A 124 -15.36 -5.86 -10.68
CA TYR A 124 -15.76 -7.22 -10.31
C TYR A 124 -16.38 -7.32 -8.89
N GLY A 125 -16.43 -6.19 -8.18
CA GLY A 125 -17.07 -6.09 -6.85
C GLY A 125 -18.59 -6.08 -6.95
N ARG A 126 -19.27 -6.10 -5.81
CA ARG A 126 -20.75 -6.03 -5.74
C ARG A 126 -21.21 -5.11 -4.63
N GLY A 127 -22.37 -4.49 -4.85
CA GLY A 127 -23.03 -3.62 -3.87
C GLY A 127 -22.37 -2.26 -3.71
N VAL A 128 -22.76 -1.55 -2.64
CA VAL A 128 -22.35 -0.18 -2.34
C VAL A 128 -21.80 -0.13 -0.92
N ASN A 129 -20.57 0.34 -0.77
CA ASN A 129 -19.90 0.53 0.50
C ASN A 129 -19.67 2.03 0.75
N LEU A 130 -19.67 2.45 2.00
CA LEU A 130 -19.37 3.83 2.40
C LEU A 130 -18.20 3.81 3.39
N SER A 131 -17.31 4.80 3.29
CA SER A 131 -16.19 4.94 4.22
C SER A 131 -16.64 4.94 5.69
N ARG A 132 -15.94 4.17 6.52
CA ARG A 132 -16.17 4.11 7.98
C ARG A 132 -15.92 5.43 8.71
N ARG A 133 -15.30 6.43 8.06
CA ARG A 133 -15.11 7.78 8.61
C ARG A 133 -16.35 8.68 8.43
N ILE A 134 -17.32 8.31 7.57
CA ILE A 134 -18.56 9.08 7.36
C ILE A 134 -19.58 8.71 8.46
N MET A 135 -19.60 9.49 9.54
CA MET A 135 -20.44 9.26 10.72
C MET A 135 -21.83 9.90 10.64
N GLY A 136 -21.99 11.00 9.89
CA GLY A 136 -23.25 11.74 9.80
C GLY A 136 -24.37 10.90 9.17
N SER A 137 -25.41 10.56 9.94
CA SER A 137 -26.46 9.62 9.52
C SER A 137 -27.27 10.06 8.30
N GLN A 138 -27.58 11.36 8.20
CA GLN A 138 -28.28 11.95 7.06
C GLN A 138 -27.44 11.84 5.78
N GLU A 139 -26.18 12.31 5.84
CA GLU A 139 -25.27 12.29 4.69
C GLU A 139 -24.90 10.87 4.25
N ARG A 140 -24.68 9.97 5.23
CA ARG A 140 -24.50 8.52 4.99
C ARG A 140 -25.72 7.90 4.31
N SER A 141 -26.92 8.45 4.50
CA SER A 141 -28.14 8.01 3.83
C SER A 141 -28.25 8.60 2.41
N ARG A 142 -27.96 9.91 2.23
CA ARG A 142 -27.91 10.57 0.91
C ARG A 142 -26.90 9.89 -0.02
N LEU A 143 -25.63 9.82 0.41
CA LEU A 143 -24.55 9.20 -0.37
C LEU A 143 -24.83 7.72 -0.66
N ARG A 144 -25.52 7.00 0.22
CA ARG A 144 -25.92 5.60 -0.04
C ARG A 144 -27.06 5.49 -1.04
N ALA A 145 -28.04 6.40 -1.01
CA ALA A 145 -29.12 6.43 -1.99
C ALA A 145 -28.58 6.76 -3.40
N LEU A 146 -27.80 7.84 -3.50
CA LEU A 146 -27.12 8.25 -4.73
C LEU A 146 -26.23 7.12 -5.28
N ALA A 147 -25.33 6.57 -4.46
CA ALA A 147 -24.41 5.52 -4.88
C ALA A 147 -25.09 4.16 -5.15
N ILE A 148 -26.36 3.96 -4.78
CA ILE A 148 -27.20 2.84 -5.25
C ILE A 148 -27.79 3.15 -6.63
N LEU A 149 -28.28 4.37 -6.84
CA LEU A 149 -28.92 4.81 -8.08
C LEU A 149 -27.94 4.82 -9.27
N ILE A 150 -26.74 5.39 -9.08
CA ILE A 150 -25.73 5.53 -10.15
C ILE A 150 -24.91 4.25 -10.39
N LYS A 151 -25.12 3.18 -9.62
CA LYS A 151 -24.22 2.03 -9.60
C LYS A 151 -24.31 1.21 -10.90
N PRO A 152 -23.22 1.07 -11.69
CA PRO A 152 -23.22 0.25 -12.91
C PRO A 152 -23.62 -1.21 -12.63
N THR A 153 -24.29 -1.86 -13.58
CA THR A 153 -24.71 -3.27 -13.43
C THR A 153 -23.48 -4.19 -13.32
N GLY A 154 -23.60 -5.28 -12.56
CA GLY A 154 -22.49 -6.21 -12.29
C GLY A 154 -21.42 -5.70 -11.30
N MET A 155 -21.09 -4.39 -11.33
CA MET A 155 -20.00 -3.77 -10.57
C MET A 155 -20.38 -3.38 -9.12
N GLY A 156 -19.38 -2.96 -8.33
CA GLY A 156 -19.55 -2.36 -7.00
C GLY A 156 -18.87 -1.00 -6.85
N LEU A 157 -19.34 -0.20 -5.88
CA LEU A 157 -18.81 1.12 -5.56
C LEU A 157 -18.43 1.23 -4.07
N LEU A 158 -17.39 2.02 -3.78
CA LEU A 158 -17.03 2.46 -2.42
C LEU A 158 -16.93 3.99 -2.39
N VAL A 159 -17.72 4.64 -1.54
CA VAL A 159 -17.70 6.10 -1.36
C VAL A 159 -16.60 6.51 -0.38
N ARG A 160 -15.67 7.37 -0.83
CA ARG A 160 -14.56 7.96 -0.05
C ARG A 160 -15.09 9.03 0.91
N THR A 161 -14.27 9.43 1.89
CA THR A 161 -14.58 10.55 2.80
C THR A 161 -14.86 11.85 2.07
N GLU A 162 -14.12 12.09 1.00
CA GLU A 162 -14.10 13.35 0.25
C GLU A 162 -15.42 13.65 -0.48
N ALA A 163 -16.32 12.66 -0.60
CA ALA A 163 -17.66 12.84 -1.16
C ALA A 163 -18.62 13.56 -0.19
N GLN A 164 -18.26 13.69 1.09
CA GLN A 164 -19.11 14.30 2.12
C GLN A 164 -19.36 15.78 1.81
N GLY A 165 -20.63 16.15 1.65
CA GLY A 165 -21.08 17.49 1.30
C GLY A 165 -20.96 17.84 -0.19
N MET A 166 -20.47 16.92 -1.03
CA MET A 166 -20.32 17.17 -2.47
C MET A 166 -21.64 17.05 -3.23
N ALA A 167 -21.77 17.86 -4.28
CA ALA A 167 -22.86 17.82 -5.25
C ALA A 167 -22.93 16.46 -5.97
N GLU A 168 -24.10 16.09 -6.47
CA GLU A 168 -24.35 14.74 -6.99
C GLU A 168 -23.74 14.58 -8.39
N GLU A 169 -23.70 15.68 -9.14
CA GLU A 169 -23.06 15.84 -10.44
C GLU A 169 -21.55 15.54 -10.37
N ALA A 170 -20.84 16.10 -9.39
CA ALA A 170 -19.40 15.87 -9.22
C ALA A 170 -19.06 14.41 -8.82
N ILE A 171 -20.02 13.70 -8.20
CA ILE A 171 -19.89 12.27 -7.87
C ILE A 171 -20.19 11.40 -9.11
N MET A 172 -21.04 11.87 -10.03
CA MET A 172 -21.28 11.22 -11.33
C MET A 172 -20.11 11.43 -12.29
N GLU A 173 -19.52 12.63 -12.36
CA GLU A 173 -18.33 12.92 -13.19
C GLU A 173 -17.13 12.04 -12.79
N ASP A 174 -16.86 11.88 -11.49
CA ASP A 174 -15.83 10.96 -10.97
C ASP A 174 -16.15 9.48 -11.26
N LEU A 175 -17.42 9.10 -11.44
CA LEU A 175 -17.82 7.76 -11.89
C LEU A 175 -17.61 7.57 -13.40
N GLU A 176 -17.97 8.57 -14.21
CA GLU A 176 -17.80 8.55 -15.66
C GLU A 176 -16.30 8.50 -16.05
N GLU A 177 -15.45 9.28 -15.38
CA GLU A 177 -13.99 9.16 -15.52
C GLU A 177 -13.49 7.73 -15.19
N LEU A 178 -13.98 7.13 -14.09
CA LEU A 178 -13.58 5.78 -13.69
C LEU A 178 -14.06 4.69 -14.65
N LEU A 179 -15.22 4.88 -15.29
CA LEU A 179 -15.75 3.97 -16.31
C LEU A 179 -14.96 4.10 -17.62
N GLY A 180 -14.69 5.31 -18.11
CA GLY A 180 -13.88 5.51 -19.32
C GLY A 180 -12.47 4.93 -19.20
N ARG A 181 -11.83 5.10 -18.02
CA ARG A 181 -10.53 4.47 -17.71
C ARG A 181 -10.64 2.93 -17.73
N TRP A 182 -11.72 2.36 -17.18
CA TRP A 182 -11.94 0.92 -17.18
C TRP A 182 -12.12 0.34 -18.59
N GLU A 183 -12.85 1.05 -19.44
CA GLU A 183 -13.08 0.63 -20.83
C GLU A 183 -11.79 0.67 -21.67
N SER A 184 -10.90 1.64 -21.45
CA SER A 184 -9.55 1.64 -22.05
C SER A 184 -8.75 0.40 -21.62
N ILE A 185 -8.68 0.13 -20.31
CA ILE A 185 -7.95 -1.03 -19.76
C ILE A 185 -8.49 -2.35 -20.34
N LEU A 186 -9.81 -2.48 -20.54
CA LEU A 186 -10.42 -3.66 -21.17
C LEU A 186 -10.11 -3.76 -22.67
N ALA A 187 -10.13 -2.64 -23.41
CA ALA A 187 -9.78 -2.62 -24.83
C ALA A 187 -8.30 -3.00 -25.05
N GLU A 188 -7.40 -2.45 -24.24
CA GLU A 188 -5.97 -2.78 -24.25
C GLU A 188 -5.74 -4.24 -23.82
N ALA A 189 -6.40 -4.72 -22.75
CA ALA A 189 -6.31 -6.12 -22.31
C ALA A 189 -6.77 -7.14 -23.38
N SER A 190 -7.68 -6.75 -24.28
CA SER A 190 -8.17 -7.62 -25.35
C SER A 190 -7.13 -7.84 -26.48
N SER A 191 -6.25 -6.86 -26.69
CA SER A 191 -5.26 -6.85 -27.78
C SER A 191 -3.82 -7.14 -27.31
N ALA A 192 -3.52 -6.88 -26.04
CA ALA A 192 -2.20 -7.08 -25.46
C ALA A 192 -1.77 -8.55 -25.34
N VAL A 193 -0.45 -8.75 -25.46
CA VAL A 193 0.22 -10.02 -25.17
C VAL A 193 0.89 -9.88 -23.79
N PRO A 194 0.61 -10.78 -22.82
CA PRO A 194 1.29 -10.74 -21.53
C PRO A 194 2.79 -11.09 -21.66
N PRO A 195 3.67 -10.50 -20.84
CA PRO A 195 3.37 -9.51 -19.80
C PRO A 195 3.22 -8.08 -20.36
N ALA A 196 2.19 -7.36 -19.93
CA ALA A 196 1.96 -5.95 -20.29
C ALA A 196 1.44 -5.13 -19.10
N LEU A 197 1.93 -3.90 -18.93
CA LEU A 197 1.30 -2.88 -18.08
C LEU A 197 0.15 -2.25 -18.87
N LEU A 198 -1.05 -2.16 -18.27
CA LEU A 198 -2.27 -1.63 -18.90
C LEU A 198 -2.90 -0.46 -18.15
N GLY A 199 -2.53 -0.24 -16.89
CA GLY A 199 -3.07 0.86 -16.10
C GLY A 199 -2.08 1.30 -15.05
N ARG A 200 -1.71 2.58 -15.08
CA ARG A 200 -0.87 3.26 -14.09
C ARG A 200 -1.42 4.66 -13.86
N ASP A 201 -1.37 5.14 -12.62
CA ASP A 201 -1.54 6.56 -12.33
C ASP A 201 -0.27 7.31 -12.78
N ASP A 202 -0.12 7.52 -14.09
CA ASP A 202 1.10 8.11 -14.66
C ASP A 202 1.23 9.62 -14.37
N ASP A 203 0.12 10.32 -14.20
CA ASP A 203 0.13 11.69 -13.69
C ASP A 203 0.29 11.67 -12.15
N PHE A 204 1.53 11.85 -11.72
CA PHE A 204 1.90 11.92 -10.31
C PHE A 204 1.20 13.06 -9.57
N ILE A 205 0.91 14.18 -10.23
CA ILE A 205 0.21 15.32 -9.62
C ILE A 205 -1.23 14.92 -9.31
N VAL A 206 -1.94 14.31 -10.26
CA VAL A 206 -3.33 13.85 -10.06
C VAL A 206 -3.39 12.80 -8.94
N ARG A 207 -2.43 11.87 -8.87
CA ARG A 207 -2.33 10.89 -7.77
C ARG A 207 -2.11 11.55 -6.40
N VAL A 208 -1.13 12.45 -6.28
CA VAL A 208 -0.85 13.18 -5.03
C VAL A 208 -2.08 14.00 -4.61
N LEU A 209 -2.70 14.74 -5.52
CA LEU A 209 -3.91 15.50 -5.23
C LEU A 209 -5.06 14.57 -4.81
N ARG A 210 -5.31 13.47 -5.51
CA ARG A 210 -6.44 12.56 -5.21
C ARG A 210 -6.38 12.04 -3.77
N ASP A 211 -5.19 11.68 -3.31
CA ASP A 211 -4.98 10.94 -2.06
C ASP A 211 -4.40 11.78 -0.90
N MET A 212 -3.99 13.03 -1.15
CA MET A 212 -3.48 13.98 -0.14
C MET A 212 -4.24 15.31 -0.03
N TYR A 213 -5.00 15.73 -1.06
CA TYR A 213 -5.77 16.98 -1.00
C TYR A 213 -6.96 16.82 -0.03
N THR A 214 -7.11 17.78 0.87
CA THR A 214 -8.20 17.88 1.85
C THR A 214 -8.54 19.35 2.07
N ASN A 215 -9.71 19.64 2.65
CA ASN A 215 -10.25 21.01 2.75
C ASN A 215 -9.46 21.97 3.69
N ASP A 216 -8.43 21.45 4.36
CA ASP A 216 -7.47 22.17 5.21
C ASP A 216 -6.15 22.53 4.48
N VAL A 217 -5.99 22.12 3.21
CA VAL A 217 -4.84 22.47 2.36
C VAL A 217 -4.98 23.90 1.85
N ASN A 218 -4.13 24.81 2.33
CA ASN A 218 -4.14 26.22 1.93
C ASN A 218 -3.06 26.59 0.90
N ARG A 219 -2.08 25.71 0.64
CA ARG A 219 -0.99 25.98 -0.31
C ARG A 219 -0.59 24.74 -1.08
N ILE A 220 -0.38 24.90 -2.38
CA ILE A 220 0.17 23.85 -3.25
C ILE A 220 1.28 24.46 -4.09
N VAL A 221 2.48 23.89 -4.04
CA VAL A 221 3.65 24.35 -4.80
C VAL A 221 4.21 23.20 -5.62
N VAL A 222 4.38 23.42 -6.92
CA VAL A 222 4.96 22.46 -7.87
C VAL A 222 6.34 22.93 -8.37
N ASP A 223 7.15 22.01 -8.88
CA ASP A 223 8.43 22.34 -9.54
C ASP A 223 8.28 23.02 -10.92
N SER A 224 7.14 22.88 -11.59
CA SER A 224 7.00 23.21 -13.01
C SER A 224 5.78 24.05 -13.36
N HIS A 225 5.94 24.96 -14.33
CA HIS A 225 4.83 25.79 -14.85
C HIS A 225 3.75 24.95 -15.58
N THR A 226 4.13 23.80 -16.14
CA THR A 226 3.22 22.81 -16.74
C THR A 226 2.44 22.05 -15.67
N GLY A 227 3.09 21.65 -14.57
CA GLY A 227 2.42 21.12 -13.39
C GLY A 227 1.41 22.10 -12.80
N LEU A 228 1.74 23.40 -12.75
CA LEU A 228 0.86 24.43 -12.18
C LEU A 228 -0.47 24.55 -12.93
N LYS A 229 -0.45 24.39 -14.26
CA LYS A 229 -1.65 24.36 -15.09
C LYS A 229 -2.50 23.14 -14.76
N ARG A 230 -1.90 21.95 -14.66
CA ARG A 230 -2.61 20.71 -14.29
C ARG A 230 -3.18 20.73 -12.87
N VAL A 231 -2.45 21.22 -11.86
CA VAL A 231 -2.99 21.40 -10.50
C VAL A 231 -4.22 22.30 -10.53
N LYS A 232 -4.16 23.43 -11.23
CA LYS A 232 -5.29 24.35 -11.36
C LYS A 232 -6.47 23.71 -12.09
N GLN A 233 -6.23 23.01 -13.21
CA GLN A 233 -7.27 22.27 -13.92
C GLN A 233 -7.93 21.21 -13.04
N GLN A 234 -7.16 20.34 -12.39
CA GLN A 234 -7.70 19.26 -11.55
C GLN A 234 -8.55 19.79 -10.38
N ILE A 235 -8.11 20.86 -9.73
CA ILE A 235 -8.84 21.50 -8.63
C ILE A 235 -10.09 22.23 -9.15
N ILE A 236 -10.03 22.87 -10.31
CA ILE A 236 -11.18 23.53 -10.95
C ILE A 236 -12.27 22.50 -11.31
N ASN A 237 -11.91 21.33 -11.85
CA ASN A 237 -12.85 20.25 -12.16
C ASN A 237 -13.58 19.80 -10.88
N TRP A 238 -12.82 19.39 -9.85
CA TRP A 238 -13.39 18.91 -8.57
C TRP A 238 -14.22 19.94 -7.78
N ASN A 239 -14.13 21.23 -8.11
CA ASN A 239 -14.81 22.31 -7.39
C ASN A 239 -15.74 23.12 -8.31
N ALA A 240 -16.40 22.42 -9.25
CA ALA A 240 -17.46 22.96 -10.11
C ALA A 240 -17.05 24.26 -10.85
N GLY A 241 -15.86 24.25 -11.44
CA GLY A 241 -15.34 25.35 -12.25
C GLY A 241 -14.63 26.47 -11.47
N LYS A 242 -14.40 26.32 -10.15
CA LYS A 242 -13.82 27.37 -9.30
C LYS A 242 -12.64 26.86 -8.47
N ILE A 243 -11.65 27.71 -8.22
CA ILE A 243 -10.63 27.43 -7.20
C ILE A 243 -11.22 27.84 -5.83
N PRO A 244 -11.18 27.00 -4.79
CA PRO A 244 -11.67 27.37 -3.46
C PRO A 244 -10.93 28.59 -2.88
N PRO A 245 -11.64 29.50 -2.19
CA PRO A 245 -11.02 30.69 -1.60
C PRO A 245 -10.02 30.30 -0.51
N GLY A 246 -8.86 30.96 -0.50
CA GLY A 246 -7.79 30.72 0.49
C GLY A 246 -6.71 29.72 0.05
N ILE A 247 -6.84 29.07 -1.11
CA ILE A 247 -5.82 28.14 -1.62
C ILE A 247 -4.83 28.86 -2.56
N LEU A 248 -3.58 28.99 -2.12
CA LEU A 248 -2.47 29.53 -2.90
C LEU A 248 -1.83 28.42 -3.75
N ILE A 249 -2.05 28.48 -5.07
CA ILE A 249 -1.44 27.54 -6.03
C ILE A 249 -0.42 28.27 -6.91
N ASP A 250 0.86 27.96 -6.74
CA ASP A 250 1.97 28.50 -7.54
C ASP A 250 3.01 27.42 -7.90
N HIS A 251 4.02 27.81 -8.67
CA HIS A 251 5.19 27.03 -9.03
C HIS A 251 6.45 27.65 -8.45
N HIS A 252 7.40 26.80 -8.12
CA HIS A 252 8.74 27.16 -7.69
C HIS A 252 9.51 27.81 -8.85
N ARG A 253 10.25 28.89 -8.57
CA ARG A 253 10.99 29.68 -9.58
C ARG A 253 12.43 29.97 -9.20
N GLU A 254 12.85 29.59 -8.00
CA GLU A 254 14.23 29.80 -7.53
C GLU A 254 15.20 28.84 -8.21
N LYS A 255 16.48 29.21 -8.23
CA LYS A 255 17.56 28.40 -8.82
C LYS A 255 17.82 27.10 -8.05
N ASN A 256 17.57 27.09 -6.75
CA ASN A 256 17.69 25.91 -5.91
C ASN A 256 16.50 24.97 -6.19
N SER A 257 16.71 23.65 -6.17
CA SER A 257 15.60 22.70 -6.37
C SER A 257 14.52 22.87 -5.29
N ILE A 258 13.27 22.58 -5.64
CA ILE A 258 12.12 22.68 -4.71
C ILE A 258 12.37 21.85 -3.43
N LEU A 259 13.04 20.70 -3.56
CA LEU A 259 13.36 19.79 -2.44
C LEU A 259 14.42 20.33 -1.48
N GLU A 260 15.37 21.15 -1.94
CA GLU A 260 16.34 21.79 -1.04
C GLU A 260 15.78 23.11 -0.49
N TYR A 261 15.02 23.88 -1.29
CA TYR A 261 14.37 25.13 -0.84
C TYR A 261 13.36 24.89 0.29
N PHE A 262 12.46 23.92 0.15
CA PHE A 262 11.54 23.50 1.22
C PHE A 262 12.17 22.52 2.21
N ARG A 263 13.51 22.35 2.20
CA ARG A 263 14.29 21.48 3.11
C ARG A 263 13.84 20.01 3.18
N VAL A 264 13.05 19.53 2.22
CA VAL A 264 12.60 18.12 2.13
C VAL A 264 13.78 17.16 2.13
N ASN A 265 14.86 17.50 1.41
CA ASN A 265 16.10 16.72 1.41
C ASN A 265 16.77 16.66 2.79
N ALA A 266 16.72 17.72 3.59
CA ALA A 266 17.25 17.72 4.95
C ALA A 266 16.39 16.86 5.89
N ALA A 267 15.06 17.00 5.82
CA ALA A 267 14.11 16.20 6.58
C ALA A 267 14.20 14.69 6.26
N ILE A 268 14.48 14.31 5.01
CA ILE A 268 14.74 12.90 4.64
C ILE A 268 16.05 12.41 5.28
N ARG A 269 17.15 13.17 5.19
CA ARG A 269 18.43 12.84 5.85
C ARG A 269 18.31 12.74 7.38
N GLU A 270 17.38 13.49 7.97
CA GLU A 270 17.07 13.49 9.40
C GLU A 270 16.20 12.29 9.80
N ALA A 271 15.13 12.00 9.04
CA ALA A 271 14.26 10.84 9.26
C ALA A 271 14.92 9.48 8.94
N LEU A 272 16.14 9.48 8.39
CA LEU A 272 17.02 8.31 8.26
C LEU A 272 17.92 8.08 9.50
N LYS A 273 17.97 9.00 10.47
CA LYS A 273 18.71 8.81 11.74
C LYS A 273 17.87 8.05 12.76
N PRO A 274 18.44 7.18 13.62
CA PRO A 274 17.69 6.57 14.71
C PRO A 274 17.12 7.62 15.69
N ARG A 275 17.95 8.56 16.13
CA ARG A 275 17.56 9.65 17.05
C ARG A 275 16.70 10.72 16.38
N VAL A 276 15.68 11.18 17.10
CA VAL A 276 14.79 12.32 16.83
C VAL A 276 14.76 13.19 18.08
N ASP A 277 15.04 14.49 17.95
CA ASP A 277 14.99 15.42 19.08
C ASP A 277 13.57 15.96 19.28
N LEU A 278 13.12 16.11 20.54
CA LEU A 278 11.81 16.64 20.92
C LEU A 278 11.89 18.16 21.20
N PRO A 279 10.83 18.94 20.92
CA PRO A 279 10.82 20.39 21.12
C PRO A 279 11.24 20.87 22.52
N SER A 280 10.90 20.11 23.57
CA SER A 280 11.25 20.45 24.95
C SER A 280 12.69 20.10 25.36
N GLY A 281 13.46 19.41 24.51
CA GLY A 281 14.84 19.00 24.78
C GLY A 281 15.01 17.54 25.24
N GLY A 282 13.92 16.76 25.25
CA GLY A 282 13.98 15.29 25.22
C GLY A 282 14.37 14.77 23.83
N TYR A 283 14.45 13.44 23.68
CA TYR A 283 14.67 12.80 22.39
C TYR A 283 14.11 11.37 22.38
N VAL A 284 13.88 10.85 21.18
CA VAL A 284 13.39 9.49 20.91
C VAL A 284 14.39 8.76 20.03
N ILE A 285 14.70 7.50 20.31
CA ILE A 285 15.52 6.64 19.44
C ILE A 285 14.62 5.60 18.77
N ILE A 286 14.68 5.48 17.44
CA ILE A 286 13.86 4.56 16.65
C ILE A 286 14.76 3.55 15.93
N GLU A 287 14.74 2.29 16.39
CA GLU A 287 15.61 1.22 15.89
C GLU A 287 14.82 0.08 15.22
N PRO A 288 14.97 -0.15 13.90
CA PRO A 288 14.36 -1.27 13.21
C PRO A 288 15.18 -2.55 13.38
N THR A 289 14.57 -3.61 13.92
CA THR A 289 15.12 -4.97 13.93
C THR A 289 14.56 -5.80 12.76
N GLU A 290 14.94 -7.07 12.63
CA GLU A 290 14.36 -7.97 11.61
C GLU A 290 12.85 -8.20 11.79
N ALA A 291 12.36 -8.29 13.03
CA ALA A 291 10.99 -8.70 13.33
C ALA A 291 10.06 -7.53 13.75
N LEU A 292 10.61 -6.52 14.43
CA LEU A 292 9.87 -5.42 15.04
C LEU A 292 10.69 -4.12 15.06
N THR A 293 10.05 -2.98 15.32
CA THR A 293 10.75 -1.70 15.58
C THR A 293 10.67 -1.38 17.07
N VAL A 294 11.81 -1.09 17.69
CA VAL A 294 11.89 -0.59 19.08
C VAL A 294 11.96 0.93 19.04
N ILE A 295 11.30 1.58 19.99
CA ILE A 295 11.28 3.03 20.15
C ILE A 295 11.53 3.36 21.63
N ASP A 296 12.62 4.05 21.94
CA ASP A 296 13.04 4.45 23.30
C ASP A 296 12.84 5.97 23.49
N VAL A 297 12.39 6.41 24.66
CA VAL A 297 12.01 7.79 24.98
C VAL A 297 12.85 8.34 26.15
N ASN A 298 13.55 9.45 25.91
CA ASN A 298 14.47 10.07 26.87
C ASN A 298 14.08 11.54 27.16
N SER A 299 14.18 11.96 28.43
CA SER A 299 13.96 13.34 28.85
C SER A 299 15.10 14.31 28.50
N GLY A 300 16.28 13.78 28.17
CA GLY A 300 17.41 14.57 27.63
C GLY A 300 17.82 15.72 28.54
N SER A 301 17.74 16.95 28.04
CA SER A 301 18.06 18.18 28.80
C SER A 301 16.82 18.91 29.34
N PHE A 302 15.63 18.30 29.29
CA PHE A 302 14.39 18.95 29.73
C PHE A 302 14.23 18.89 31.26
N THR A 303 14.29 20.07 31.91
CA THR A 303 14.18 20.20 33.38
C THR A 303 13.23 21.34 33.80
N SER A 304 12.29 21.74 32.94
CA SER A 304 11.56 23.01 33.08
C SER A 304 10.23 22.92 33.84
N SER A 305 9.77 21.72 34.21
CA SER A 305 8.53 21.50 34.97
C SER A 305 8.73 21.65 36.48
N ALA A 306 7.65 21.94 37.22
CA ALA A 306 7.72 22.13 38.68
C ALA A 306 8.04 20.84 39.46
N THR A 307 7.67 19.67 38.91
CA THR A 307 8.00 18.36 39.47
C THR A 307 8.49 17.38 38.40
N ALA A 308 9.37 16.44 38.78
CA ALA A 308 9.88 15.42 37.87
C ALA A 308 8.77 14.56 37.24
N ARG A 309 7.69 14.30 37.98
CA ARG A 309 6.49 13.59 37.49
C ARG A 309 5.81 14.33 36.34
N GLU A 310 5.73 15.65 36.41
CA GLU A 310 5.18 16.48 35.33
C GLU A 310 6.13 16.53 34.13
N THR A 311 7.45 16.58 34.36
CA THR A 311 8.47 16.45 33.30
C THR A 311 8.27 15.15 32.52
N VAL A 312 8.17 14.02 33.22
CA VAL A 312 8.00 12.68 32.62
C VAL A 312 6.69 12.59 31.83
N LEU A 313 5.56 12.98 32.43
CA LEU A 313 4.27 12.95 31.73
C LEU A 313 4.26 13.86 30.49
N TRP A 314 4.87 15.05 30.58
CA TRP A 314 4.99 15.97 29.44
C TRP A 314 5.83 15.37 28.32
N THR A 315 7.05 14.89 28.63
CA THR A 315 7.94 14.23 27.64
C THR A 315 7.28 13.00 27.01
N ASN A 316 6.55 12.18 27.77
CA ASN A 316 5.87 11.00 27.22
C ASN A 316 4.71 11.38 26.28
N CYS A 317 3.93 12.43 26.56
CA CYS A 317 2.90 12.93 25.64
C CYS A 317 3.51 13.61 24.39
N GLU A 318 4.59 14.36 24.55
CA GLU A 318 5.36 14.97 23.45
C GLU A 318 5.94 13.88 22.53
N ALA A 319 6.59 12.87 23.12
CA ALA A 319 7.11 11.70 22.43
C ALA A 319 6.00 10.91 21.72
N ALA A 320 4.86 10.63 22.36
CA ALA A 320 3.73 9.95 21.73
C ALA A 320 3.25 10.68 20.46
N THR A 321 3.22 12.02 20.50
CA THR A 321 2.84 12.87 19.35
C THR A 321 3.86 12.73 18.21
N GLU A 322 5.15 12.84 18.54
CA GLU A 322 6.24 12.77 17.57
C GLU A 322 6.41 11.35 16.99
N ILE A 323 6.26 10.31 17.81
CA ILE A 323 6.25 8.91 17.37
C ILE A 323 5.12 8.68 16.37
N ALA A 324 3.90 9.17 16.66
CA ALA A 324 2.78 9.08 15.73
C ALA A 324 3.06 9.79 14.39
N ARG A 325 3.86 10.88 14.39
CA ARG A 325 4.36 11.54 13.17
C ARG A 325 5.42 10.71 12.46
N GLN A 326 6.44 10.23 13.17
CA GLN A 326 7.55 9.45 12.62
C GLN A 326 7.09 8.12 12.02
N LEU A 327 6.09 7.45 12.60
CA LEU A 327 5.47 6.25 12.02
C LEU A 327 4.82 6.51 10.65
N ARG A 328 4.26 7.71 10.43
CA ARG A 328 3.75 8.15 9.12
C ARG A 328 4.89 8.52 8.18
N LEU A 329 5.77 9.45 8.61
CA LEU A 329 6.87 10.00 7.83
C LEU A 329 7.85 8.93 7.31
N ARG A 330 8.23 7.99 8.18
CA ARG A 330 9.16 6.88 7.87
C ARG A 330 8.45 5.66 7.24
N ASN A 331 7.11 5.66 7.26
CA ASN A 331 6.24 4.52 6.91
C ASN A 331 6.63 3.19 7.59
N ILE A 332 7.01 3.26 8.87
CA ILE A 332 7.34 2.09 9.71
C ILE A 332 6.09 1.21 9.87
N ALA A 333 6.23 -0.11 9.87
CA ALA A 333 5.11 -1.04 9.94
C ALA A 333 5.53 -2.43 10.43
N GLY A 334 4.55 -3.22 10.88
CA GLY A 334 4.77 -4.49 11.57
C GLY A 334 4.35 -4.38 13.03
N VAL A 335 5.07 -5.11 13.91
CA VAL A 335 5.04 -4.91 15.36
C VAL A 335 5.99 -3.77 15.70
N ILE A 336 5.53 -2.86 16.55
CA ILE A 336 6.30 -1.73 17.08
C ILE A 336 6.14 -1.75 18.60
N ILE A 337 7.23 -1.56 19.33
CA ILE A 337 7.27 -1.50 20.78
C ILE A 337 7.77 -0.11 21.16
N VAL A 338 7.07 0.58 22.06
CA VAL A 338 7.47 1.88 22.60
C VAL A 338 7.79 1.71 24.09
N ASP A 339 9.01 2.03 24.46
CA ASP A 339 9.47 2.19 25.83
C ASP A 339 9.28 3.66 26.24
N PHE A 340 8.34 3.91 27.15
CA PHE A 340 8.05 5.25 27.67
C PHE A 340 8.68 5.39 29.05
N ILE A 341 9.16 6.59 29.38
CA ILE A 341 9.81 6.85 30.68
C ILE A 341 8.86 6.46 31.83
N ASP A 342 9.37 5.70 32.79
CA ASP A 342 8.62 5.13 33.92
C ASP A 342 7.69 6.13 34.63
N MET A 343 6.47 5.68 34.90
CA MET A 343 5.43 6.48 35.57
C MET A 343 4.77 5.70 36.71
N ASP A 344 5.01 6.10 37.96
CA ASP A 344 4.40 5.50 39.16
C ASP A 344 2.86 5.50 39.12
N SER A 345 2.27 6.52 38.48
CA SER A 345 0.83 6.73 38.49
C SER A 345 0.16 6.10 37.27
N ARG A 346 -0.61 5.03 37.50
CA ARG A 346 -1.51 4.43 36.50
C ARG A 346 -2.46 5.45 35.85
N LYS A 347 -2.82 6.53 36.54
CA LYS A 347 -3.60 7.64 35.96
C LYS A 347 -2.85 8.38 34.86
N ASP A 348 -1.53 8.48 34.97
CA ASP A 348 -0.69 9.20 34.00
C ASP A 348 -0.28 8.27 32.85
N GLN A 349 -0.01 6.99 33.11
CA GLN A 349 0.09 5.95 32.08
C GLN A 349 -1.14 5.94 31.15
N LEU A 350 -2.35 5.97 31.71
CA LEU A 350 -3.60 6.01 30.94
C LEU A 350 -3.78 7.31 30.12
N LYS A 351 -3.27 8.46 30.59
CA LYS A 351 -3.26 9.70 29.79
C LYS A 351 -2.36 9.56 28.56
N VAL A 352 -1.14 9.04 28.74
CA VAL A 352 -0.18 8.85 27.64
C VAL A 352 -0.76 7.91 26.60
N LEU A 353 -1.39 6.80 27.02
CA LEU A 353 -2.08 5.88 26.12
C LEU A 353 -3.23 6.55 25.35
N GLN A 354 -4.11 7.29 26.03
CA GLN A 354 -5.21 8.02 25.37
C GLN A 354 -4.67 9.06 24.37
N HIS A 355 -3.69 9.87 24.78
CA HIS A 355 -3.07 10.89 23.93
C HIS A 355 -2.38 10.26 22.71
N PHE A 356 -1.77 9.09 22.88
CA PHE A 356 -1.15 8.35 21.78
C PHE A 356 -2.20 7.77 20.81
N GLU A 357 -3.29 7.19 21.32
CA GLU A 357 -4.41 6.76 20.47
C GLU A 357 -4.98 7.92 19.65
N GLU A 358 -5.20 9.08 20.28
CA GLU A 358 -5.69 10.30 19.62
C GLU A 358 -4.71 10.79 18.52
N ALA A 359 -3.39 10.83 18.80
CA ALA A 359 -2.37 11.19 17.82
C ALA A 359 -2.24 10.20 16.65
N LEU A 360 -2.62 8.93 16.87
CA LEU A 360 -2.61 7.86 15.86
C LEU A 360 -3.87 7.84 14.97
N LEU A 361 -4.98 8.50 15.35
CA LEU A 361 -6.25 8.53 14.58
C LEU A 361 -6.09 9.11 13.15
N ALA A 362 -5.13 10.03 12.96
CA ALA A 362 -4.84 10.63 11.67
C ALA A 362 -4.33 9.60 10.64
N ASP A 363 -3.70 8.51 11.10
CA ASP A 363 -2.98 7.58 10.24
C ASP A 363 -3.90 6.72 9.36
N LYS A 364 -3.63 6.75 8.06
CA LYS A 364 -4.32 5.96 7.03
C LYS A 364 -4.09 4.46 7.21
N ALA A 365 -2.94 4.06 7.77
CA ALA A 365 -2.57 2.66 8.02
C ALA A 365 -3.40 1.97 9.11
N ARG A 366 -4.13 2.72 9.94
CA ARG A 366 -4.89 2.22 11.10
C ARG A 366 -4.01 1.38 12.03
N PRO A 367 -3.00 2.00 12.67
CA PRO A 367 -2.31 1.37 13.80
C PRO A 367 -3.31 0.96 14.88
N GLN A 368 -2.98 -0.09 15.61
CA GLN A 368 -3.76 -0.59 16.74
C GLN A 368 -2.81 -0.78 17.92
N VAL A 369 -3.00 -0.01 18.98
CA VAL A 369 -2.37 -0.28 20.29
C VAL A 369 -2.97 -1.61 20.78
N ALA A 370 -2.12 -2.52 21.25
CA ALA A 370 -2.52 -3.84 21.71
C ALA A 370 -2.70 -3.85 23.24
N GLN A 371 -1.64 -3.49 23.96
CA GLN A 371 -1.63 -3.43 25.43
C GLN A 371 -0.46 -2.59 25.95
N LEU A 372 -0.55 -2.21 27.23
CA LEU A 372 0.59 -1.87 28.08
C LEU A 372 1.03 -3.17 28.76
N SER A 373 2.29 -3.56 28.58
CA SER A 373 2.86 -4.76 29.20
C SER A 373 3.15 -4.56 30.69
N GLU A 374 3.38 -5.66 31.41
CA GLU A 374 3.84 -5.63 32.82
C GLU A 374 5.23 -4.98 32.99
N LEU A 375 5.97 -4.81 31.90
CA LEU A 375 7.29 -4.16 31.85
C LEU A 375 7.22 -2.68 31.45
N GLY A 376 6.04 -2.05 31.44
CA GLY A 376 5.86 -0.64 31.04
C GLY A 376 5.88 -0.38 29.53
N LEU A 377 6.38 -1.32 28.72
CA LEU A 377 6.40 -1.23 27.26
C LEU A 377 4.98 -1.20 26.67
N VAL A 378 4.76 -0.32 25.69
CA VAL A 378 3.51 -0.22 24.91
C VAL A 378 3.65 -0.94 23.58
N GLU A 379 2.82 -1.95 23.37
CA GLU A 379 2.77 -2.74 22.14
C GLU A 379 1.78 -2.14 21.14
N LEU A 380 2.19 -1.98 19.88
CA LEU A 380 1.28 -1.58 18.80
C LEU A 380 1.59 -2.27 17.46
N THR A 381 0.56 -2.45 16.64
CA THR A 381 0.67 -3.05 15.31
C THR A 381 0.23 -2.07 14.22
N ARG A 382 1.06 -1.88 13.18
CA ARG A 382 0.78 -0.93 12.08
C ARG A 382 0.84 -1.63 10.71
N LYS A 383 -0.17 -1.42 9.87
CA LYS A 383 -0.32 -2.12 8.59
C LYS A 383 0.53 -1.46 7.50
N ARG A 384 1.53 -2.20 6.99
CA ARG A 384 2.43 -1.75 5.91
C ARG A 384 1.66 -1.35 4.65
N GLN A 385 1.78 -0.07 4.26
CA GLN A 385 1.12 0.51 3.08
C GLN A 385 1.96 0.45 1.79
N GLY A 386 3.29 0.37 1.91
CA GLY A 386 4.23 0.39 0.77
C GLY A 386 5.65 0.07 1.25
N GLN A 387 6.65 0.65 0.60
CA GLN A 387 8.03 0.68 1.10
C GLN A 387 8.23 1.68 2.24
N ASN A 388 9.21 1.45 3.11
CA ASN A 388 9.61 2.35 4.20
C ASN A 388 10.74 3.32 3.76
N ILE A 389 11.03 4.34 4.56
CA ILE A 389 12.03 5.37 4.20
C ILE A 389 13.44 4.82 3.98
N TYR A 390 13.83 3.77 4.73
CA TYR A 390 15.13 3.11 4.60
C TYR A 390 15.23 2.26 3.32
N GLU A 391 14.12 1.68 2.85
CA GLU A 391 14.04 0.95 1.57
C GLU A 391 14.01 1.91 0.37
N LEU A 392 13.42 3.10 0.54
CA LEU A 392 13.28 4.12 -0.52
C LEU A 392 14.56 4.95 -0.74
N PHE A 393 15.24 5.34 0.35
CA PHE A 393 16.36 6.29 0.31
C PHE A 393 17.66 5.74 0.93
N GLY A 394 17.62 4.56 1.55
CA GLY A 394 18.76 3.92 2.21
C GLY A 394 19.28 2.70 1.45
N HIS A 395 20.55 2.36 1.68
CA HIS A 395 21.19 1.14 1.22
C HIS A 395 21.99 0.54 2.38
N THR A 396 22.09 -0.79 2.45
CA THR A 396 22.92 -1.45 3.47
C THR A 396 24.41 -1.12 3.25
N CYS A 397 25.11 -0.76 4.32
CA CYS A 397 26.53 -0.45 4.25
C CYS A 397 27.33 -1.70 3.90
N LYS A 398 28.11 -1.67 2.81
CA LYS A 398 28.87 -2.83 2.31
C LYS A 398 30.04 -3.26 3.20
N VAL A 399 30.41 -2.46 4.20
CA VAL A 399 31.51 -2.76 5.13
C VAL A 399 30.99 -3.51 6.35
N CYS A 400 30.01 -2.95 7.06
CA CYS A 400 29.45 -3.53 8.27
C CYS A 400 28.14 -4.32 8.05
N ASN A 401 27.68 -4.47 6.81
CA ASN A 401 26.40 -5.09 6.41
C ASN A 401 25.15 -4.57 7.14
N GLY A 402 25.22 -3.36 7.69
CA GLY A 402 24.14 -2.72 8.46
C GLY A 402 24.38 -2.69 9.98
N LEU A 403 25.41 -3.37 10.51
CA LEU A 403 25.71 -3.41 11.95
C LEU A 403 26.07 -2.04 12.57
N GLY A 404 26.41 -1.03 11.77
CA GLY A 404 26.78 0.32 12.25
C GLY A 404 28.13 0.44 12.97
N HIS A 405 28.60 -0.63 13.62
CA HIS A 405 29.84 -0.66 14.38
C HIS A 405 31.10 -0.85 13.51
N LEU A 406 32.21 -0.28 13.99
CA LEU A 406 33.57 -0.67 13.62
C LEU A 406 34.12 -1.53 14.77
N ALA A 407 34.82 -2.62 14.45
CA ALA A 407 35.50 -3.44 15.44
C ALA A 407 36.97 -3.03 15.52
N THR A 408 37.48 -2.83 16.73
CA THR A 408 38.92 -2.67 17.00
C THR A 408 39.41 -3.99 17.60
N LEU A 409 40.18 -4.79 16.86
CA LEU A 409 40.66 -6.08 17.37
C LEU A 409 41.99 -5.92 18.14
N PRO A 410 42.20 -6.66 19.25
CA PRO A 410 43.44 -6.59 20.00
C PRO A 410 44.66 -6.98 19.14
N GLY A 411 45.57 -6.02 18.92
CA GLY A 411 46.79 -6.19 18.13
C GLY A 411 46.75 -5.54 16.74
N GLU A 412 45.60 -5.03 16.29
CA GLU A 412 45.54 -4.12 15.15
C GLU A 412 46.04 -2.73 15.60
N LEU A 413 46.90 -2.11 14.80
CA LEU A 413 47.31 -0.72 15.04
C LEU A 413 46.18 0.21 14.59
N GLU A 414 45.83 1.19 15.43
CA GLU A 414 44.86 2.22 15.08
C GLU A 414 45.41 3.11 13.95
N GLU A 415 45.07 2.78 12.70
CA GLU A 415 45.03 3.81 11.66
C GLU A 415 43.87 4.77 12.00
N PRO A 416 44.13 6.05 12.30
CA PRO A 416 43.08 6.98 12.63
C PRO A 416 42.14 7.12 11.43
N PRO A 417 40.81 7.24 11.65
CA PRO A 417 39.83 7.23 10.55
C PRO A 417 40.15 8.36 9.57
N SER A 418 40.68 7.99 8.39
CA SER A 418 41.16 8.94 7.40
C SER A 418 40.02 9.87 7.02
N ALA A 419 40.20 11.18 7.24
CA ALA A 419 39.22 12.17 6.83
C ALA A 419 38.88 11.97 5.35
N LEU A 420 37.58 11.97 5.04
CA LEU A 420 37.07 11.65 3.70
C LEU A 420 37.86 12.41 2.63
N PRO A 421 38.39 11.74 1.58
CA PRO A 421 39.27 12.38 0.61
C PRO A 421 38.53 13.51 -0.09
N ASP A 422 38.96 14.74 0.19
CA ASP A 422 38.30 15.95 -0.28
C ASP A 422 38.33 15.98 -1.82
N ARG A 423 37.15 15.95 -2.44
CA ARG A 423 37.00 15.76 -3.89
C ARG A 423 37.19 17.08 -4.62
N SER A 424 38.43 17.60 -4.58
CA SER A 424 38.87 18.65 -5.48
C SER A 424 38.71 18.20 -6.93
N TYR A 425 37.84 18.86 -7.69
CA TYR A 425 37.56 18.55 -9.09
C TYR A 425 38.74 18.94 -10.00
N THR A 426 39.69 18.02 -10.22
CA THR A 426 40.67 18.16 -11.29
C THR A 426 40.04 17.76 -12.63
N VAL A 427 39.72 18.75 -13.46
CA VAL A 427 39.23 18.53 -14.83
C VAL A 427 40.30 17.81 -15.64
N GLY A 428 39.98 16.60 -16.11
CA GLY A 428 40.88 15.82 -16.95
C GLY A 428 41.14 16.49 -18.29
N ARG A 429 42.37 16.94 -18.53
CA ARG A 429 42.87 17.35 -19.85
C ARG A 429 43.83 16.29 -20.34
N GLU A 430 43.40 15.47 -21.28
CA GLU A 430 44.20 14.38 -21.83
C GLU A 430 45.39 14.89 -22.65
N THR A 431 46.56 14.30 -22.43
CA THR A 431 47.59 14.06 -23.46
C THR A 431 48.62 13.06 -22.91
N PRO A 432 49.08 12.05 -23.68
CA PRO A 432 49.93 10.98 -23.17
C PRO A 432 51.42 11.36 -23.08
N THR A 433 52.15 10.68 -22.20
CA THR A 433 53.62 10.77 -22.05
C THR A 433 54.37 10.07 -23.20
N PRO A 434 55.61 10.49 -23.52
CA PRO A 434 56.34 10.02 -24.70
C PRO A 434 57.37 8.90 -24.40
N GLU A 435 57.74 8.16 -25.45
CA GLU A 435 59.01 7.41 -25.48
C GLU A 435 60.18 8.30 -25.97
N ARG A 436 61.40 7.74 -25.96
CA ARG A 436 62.67 8.46 -25.77
C ARG A 436 63.63 8.22 -26.94
N PHE A 437 64.36 9.25 -27.41
CA PHE A 437 65.79 9.17 -27.79
C PHE A 437 66.38 10.57 -28.17
N THR A 438 67.50 10.95 -27.53
CA THR A 438 68.74 11.62 -28.04
C THR A 438 68.66 12.63 -29.23
N GLU A 439 69.31 13.82 -29.26
CA GLU A 439 70.45 14.40 -28.50
C GLU A 439 70.33 15.94 -28.22
N THR A 440 71.32 16.51 -27.51
CA THR A 440 71.55 17.93 -27.13
C THR A 440 72.27 18.75 -28.24
N PRO A 441 72.40 20.11 -28.20
CA PRO A 441 72.70 20.97 -27.03
C PRO A 441 71.96 22.33 -26.89
N ALA A 442 72.33 23.03 -25.81
CA ALA A 442 71.82 24.30 -25.26
C ALA A 442 72.40 25.56 -25.98
N PRO A 443 72.07 26.83 -25.62
CA PRO A 443 71.29 27.36 -24.48
C PRO A 443 70.06 28.22 -24.94
N THR A 444 69.39 29.13 -24.21
CA THR A 444 69.64 30.00 -23.02
C THR A 444 68.26 30.49 -22.48
N LEU A 445 68.02 31.15 -21.33
CA LEU A 445 68.85 31.70 -20.22
C LEU A 445 68.06 31.60 -18.88
N LYS A 446 67.81 32.73 -18.20
CA LYS A 446 67.08 33.00 -16.92
C LYS A 446 66.90 34.55 -16.82
N PRO A 447 66.24 35.18 -15.82
CA PRO A 447 65.94 34.73 -14.45
C PRO A 447 64.43 34.87 -14.09
N ASP A 448 64.10 35.42 -12.92
CA ASP A 448 63.65 34.70 -11.70
C ASP A 448 63.00 35.72 -10.72
N PHE A 449 62.44 35.24 -9.59
CA PHE A 449 61.95 35.98 -8.40
C PHE A 449 60.69 36.87 -8.57
N SER A 450 59.84 37.08 -7.55
CA SER A 450 59.49 36.31 -6.32
C SER A 450 58.42 37.06 -5.49
N ASN A 451 57.58 36.32 -4.73
CA ASN A 451 56.95 36.77 -3.47
C ASN A 451 56.00 38.02 -3.58
N ASP A 452 55.17 38.40 -2.60
CA ASP A 452 54.69 37.74 -1.37
C ASP A 452 53.24 38.19 -1.06
N PHE A 453 52.70 37.82 0.11
CA PHE A 453 51.65 38.49 0.92
C PHE A 453 50.79 39.65 0.31
N GLY A 454 49.49 39.76 0.55
CA GLY A 454 48.61 38.94 1.39
C GLY A 454 47.50 39.74 2.10
N SER A 455 46.41 39.04 2.45
CA SER A 455 45.42 39.36 3.51
C SER A 455 44.57 40.65 3.48
N SER A 456 43.34 40.50 4.01
CA SER A 456 42.45 41.55 4.58
C SER A 456 41.91 42.66 3.67
N SER A 457 40.71 43.20 3.87
CA SER A 457 39.50 42.74 4.61
C SER A 457 38.33 43.70 4.31
N GLU A 458 37.10 43.33 4.71
CA GLU A 458 35.95 44.25 4.89
C GLU A 458 35.42 44.97 3.61
N SER A 459 34.25 45.63 3.62
CA SER A 459 32.94 45.33 4.24
C SER A 459 31.85 46.18 3.54
N GLY A 460 30.58 46.06 3.95
CA GLY A 460 29.63 47.18 3.85
C GLY A 460 28.75 47.31 2.58
N SER A 461 27.59 46.64 2.62
CA SER A 461 26.24 47.22 2.44
C SER A 461 25.96 48.38 1.45
N SER A 462 24.91 48.23 0.63
CA SER A 462 23.70 49.11 0.63
C SER A 462 23.06 49.36 -0.76
N TYR A 463 21.74 49.16 -0.79
CA TYR A 463 20.69 49.57 -1.73
C TYR A 463 20.94 50.74 -2.72
N GLY A 464 20.41 50.61 -3.95
CA GLY A 464 20.14 51.74 -4.86
C GLY A 464 19.75 51.38 -6.30
N GLU A 465 18.44 51.37 -6.61
CA GLU A 465 17.92 51.68 -7.96
C GLU A 465 17.89 53.23 -8.14
N PRO A 466 17.67 53.86 -9.34
CA PRO A 466 17.07 53.29 -10.56
C PRO A 466 17.60 53.77 -11.95
N SER A 467 17.04 53.15 -12.99
CA SER A 467 16.65 53.69 -14.33
C SER A 467 17.49 54.72 -15.14
N SER A 468 17.52 54.43 -16.46
CA SER A 468 17.37 55.34 -17.64
C SER A 468 18.57 56.01 -18.38
N LEU A 469 18.67 55.61 -19.67
CA LEU A 469 18.85 56.40 -20.92
C LEU A 469 20.24 56.80 -21.50
N ARG A 470 20.52 56.18 -22.66
CA ARG A 470 21.01 56.74 -23.96
C ARG A 470 22.39 57.42 -24.08
N SER A 471 23.24 56.86 -24.96
CA SER A 471 23.76 57.47 -26.22
C SER A 471 24.88 56.61 -26.85
N SER A 472 25.21 56.61 -28.15
CA SER A 472 24.52 57.03 -29.40
C SER A 472 25.31 56.54 -30.64
N ALA A 473 24.69 56.56 -31.84
CA ALA A 473 25.25 56.33 -33.19
C ALA A 473 25.69 54.88 -33.59
N GLY A 474 25.48 54.43 -34.83
CA GLY A 474 24.64 55.02 -35.90
C GLY A 474 24.82 54.39 -37.30
N MET A 475 23.80 54.56 -38.15
CA MET A 475 23.79 54.46 -39.63
C MET A 475 23.96 53.06 -40.29
N ASP A 476 23.25 52.67 -41.36
CA ASP A 476 22.10 53.31 -42.06
C ASP A 476 21.28 52.32 -42.93
N GLU A 477 19.97 52.63 -43.09
CA GLU A 477 19.08 52.60 -44.29
C GLU A 477 19.12 51.45 -45.35
N MET A 478 18.03 50.96 -45.99
CA MET A 478 16.54 51.12 -45.99
C MET A 478 15.92 49.72 -46.30
N GLY A 479 14.60 49.42 -46.21
CA GLY A 479 13.41 50.12 -45.70
C GLY A 479 12.11 49.67 -46.41
N GLU A 480 11.07 49.35 -45.62
CA GLU A 480 9.62 49.28 -45.99
C GLU A 480 9.16 48.24 -47.07
N GLY A 481 7.88 47.83 -47.18
CA GLY A 481 6.69 48.09 -46.34
C GLY A 481 5.39 47.39 -46.81
N PHE A 482 4.46 47.17 -45.86
CA PHE A 482 3.00 46.95 -45.92
C PHE A 482 2.22 46.43 -47.18
N ALA A 483 1.41 45.39 -46.93
CA ALA A 483 -0.02 45.17 -47.29
C ALA A 483 -0.58 45.31 -48.73
N ALA A 484 -1.39 44.33 -49.15
CA ALA A 484 -2.59 44.47 -50.00
C ALA A 484 -3.39 43.14 -50.12
N ASP A 485 -4.66 43.23 -50.54
CA ASP A 485 -5.60 42.11 -50.78
C ASP A 485 -5.80 41.77 -52.28
N GLU A 486 -6.50 40.64 -52.52
CA GLU A 486 -7.31 40.25 -53.70
C GLU A 486 -6.71 39.97 -55.12
N GLU A 487 -7.11 38.79 -55.63
CA GLU A 487 -7.58 38.42 -56.98
C GLU A 487 -6.78 38.69 -58.30
N ALA A 488 -6.13 37.60 -58.76
CA ALA A 488 -6.51 36.85 -59.99
C ALA A 488 -5.97 37.21 -61.43
N ILE A 489 -6.37 36.34 -62.37
CA ILE A 489 -6.26 36.39 -63.86
C ILE A 489 -4.92 35.98 -64.53
N ALA A 490 -4.61 34.68 -64.42
CA ALA A 490 -4.37 33.70 -65.51
C ALA A 490 -3.68 34.08 -66.85
N ARG A 491 -2.85 33.13 -67.39
CA ARG A 491 -3.09 32.49 -68.73
C ARG A 491 -2.11 31.37 -69.16
N ARG A 492 -2.68 30.25 -69.64
CA ARG A 492 -2.18 29.29 -70.67
C ARG A 492 -0.99 28.36 -70.28
N THR A 493 -0.91 27.06 -70.65
CA THR A 493 -1.80 26.08 -71.36
C THR A 493 -1.37 24.61 -70.93
N ARG A 494 -1.45 23.43 -71.61
CA ARG A 494 -1.67 23.04 -73.03
C ARG A 494 -2.04 21.54 -73.30
N ARG A 495 -3.30 21.11 -73.01
CA ARG A 495 -3.96 19.84 -73.48
C ARG A 495 -3.55 18.54 -72.71
N ARG A 496 -4.27 17.40 -72.77
CA ARG A 496 -5.34 16.91 -73.69
C ARG A 496 -6.31 15.90 -73.02
N ARG A 497 -7.53 15.72 -73.56
CA ARG A 497 -8.57 14.72 -73.20
C ARG A 497 -8.93 13.87 -74.45
N PRO A 498 -9.63 12.72 -74.35
CA PRO A 498 -11.10 12.69 -74.58
C PRO A 498 -11.86 11.66 -73.70
N GLU A 499 -13.09 11.25 -74.09
CA GLU A 499 -14.16 10.70 -73.21
C GLU A 499 -14.86 9.43 -73.75
N THR A 500 -15.47 8.65 -72.84
CA THR A 500 -16.80 7.95 -72.92
C THR A 500 -17.29 7.77 -71.47
N LYS A 501 -18.52 8.11 -71.03
CA LYS A 501 -19.86 7.48 -71.27
C LYS A 501 -19.98 6.04 -70.71
N ASP A 502 -21.09 5.61 -70.08
CA ASP A 502 -22.46 6.18 -69.96
C ASP A 502 -23.15 5.87 -68.59
N SER A 503 -24.37 6.40 -68.37
CA SER A 503 -25.47 6.13 -67.38
C SER A 503 -25.30 5.12 -66.21
N GLY A 504 -25.92 5.29 -65.02
CA GLY A 504 -26.86 6.31 -64.51
C GLY A 504 -27.78 5.77 -63.37
N GLY A 505 -28.44 6.64 -62.57
CA GLY A 505 -29.41 6.22 -61.53
C GLY A 505 -29.79 7.32 -60.52
N TYR A 506 -31.09 7.43 -60.17
CA TYR A 506 -31.68 8.41 -59.22
C TYR A 506 -32.01 7.74 -57.87
N GLY A 507 -32.26 8.44 -56.74
CA GLY A 507 -32.31 9.89 -56.49
C GLY A 507 -32.63 10.23 -55.01
N TYR A 508 -32.81 11.52 -54.69
CA TYR A 508 -33.17 12.06 -53.35
C TYR A 508 -34.69 12.00 -53.07
N GLN A 509 -35.11 11.91 -51.80
CA GLN A 509 -35.95 12.96 -51.14
C GLN A 509 -36.30 12.69 -49.64
N GLU A 510 -36.09 13.72 -48.81
CA GLU A 510 -36.91 14.09 -47.64
C GLU A 510 -38.26 14.74 -48.13
N PRO A 511 -39.35 14.95 -47.34
CA PRO A 511 -39.29 15.51 -45.96
C PRO A 511 -40.48 15.29 -44.95
N SER A 512 -40.31 15.90 -43.77
CA SER A 512 -41.31 16.66 -42.98
C SER A 512 -42.51 16.02 -42.22
N TYR A 513 -42.44 16.14 -40.88
CA TYR A 513 -43.41 16.77 -39.94
C TYR A 513 -44.83 16.22 -39.61
N ARG A 514 -45.08 16.27 -38.28
CA ARG A 514 -46.32 16.63 -37.50
C ARG A 514 -47.33 15.56 -37.03
N SER A 515 -47.57 15.63 -35.71
CA SER A 515 -48.76 15.21 -34.92
C SER A 515 -49.05 13.69 -34.81
N GLY A 516 -49.51 13.15 -33.68
CA GLY A 516 -49.78 13.73 -32.35
C GLY A 516 -51.20 13.41 -31.84
N ALA A 517 -51.33 13.14 -30.52
CA ALA A 517 -52.52 12.64 -29.79
C ALA A 517 -52.91 11.17 -30.11
N ASP A 518 -53.60 10.41 -29.23
CA ASP A 518 -53.70 10.39 -27.75
C ASP A 518 -54.40 9.09 -27.29
N PHE A 519 -54.12 8.62 -26.06
CA PHE A 519 -54.96 7.69 -25.24
C PHE A 519 -55.26 6.27 -25.83
N SER A 520 -55.67 5.23 -25.08
CA SER A 520 -55.80 4.99 -23.62
C SER A 520 -55.70 3.49 -23.26
N VAL A 521 -55.71 3.18 -21.95
CA VAL A 521 -55.53 1.85 -21.34
C VAL A 521 -56.85 1.06 -21.17
N THR A 522 -56.83 -0.25 -21.42
CA THR A 522 -57.57 -1.34 -20.69
C THR A 522 -56.94 -2.69 -21.10
N THR A 523 -56.29 -3.53 -20.28
CA THR A 523 -56.65 -4.31 -19.06
C THR A 523 -57.51 -5.58 -19.29
N LEU A 524 -56.89 -6.77 -19.23
CA LEU A 524 -57.15 -7.90 -18.28
C LEU A 524 -56.75 -9.29 -18.82
N HIS A 525 -56.19 -10.14 -17.93
CA HIS A 525 -56.20 -11.63 -17.87
C HIS A 525 -55.83 -12.49 -19.11
N GLU A 526 -55.36 -13.76 -19.00
CA GLU A 526 -54.87 -14.56 -17.87
C GLU A 526 -53.76 -15.54 -18.32
N GLY A 527 -53.19 -16.34 -17.43
CA GLY A 527 -51.93 -17.08 -17.68
C GLY A 527 -52.06 -18.53 -18.15
N SER A 528 -50.94 -19.10 -18.61
CA SER A 528 -50.64 -20.54 -18.64
C SER A 528 -49.13 -20.81 -18.77
N ARG A 529 -48.68 -22.00 -18.33
CA ARG A 529 -47.25 -22.40 -18.30
C ARG A 529 -46.79 -23.03 -19.64
N PRO A 530 -45.49 -22.97 -19.97
CA PRO A 530 -44.94 -23.59 -21.18
C PRO A 530 -44.75 -25.12 -21.04
N SER A 531 -44.59 -25.79 -22.18
CA SER A 531 -44.21 -27.20 -22.31
C SER A 531 -43.01 -27.38 -23.25
N ASP A 532 -42.33 -28.52 -23.15
CA ASP A 532 -41.00 -28.74 -23.73
C ASP A 532 -40.95 -28.83 -25.26
N VAL A 533 -39.84 -28.37 -25.84
CA VAL A 533 -39.38 -28.80 -27.18
C VAL A 533 -37.94 -29.29 -27.08
N ARG A 534 -37.72 -30.55 -27.46
CA ARG A 534 -36.40 -31.22 -27.48
C ARG A 534 -35.57 -30.75 -28.66
N PHE A 535 -34.23 -30.79 -28.54
CA PHE A 535 -33.33 -30.72 -29.70
C PHE A 535 -32.58 -32.05 -29.92
N SER A 536 -32.14 -32.26 -31.16
CA SER A 536 -31.86 -33.59 -31.70
C SER A 536 -30.49 -34.18 -31.33
N SER A 537 -30.47 -35.50 -31.16
CA SER A 537 -29.26 -36.31 -31.01
C SER A 537 -28.43 -36.38 -32.31
N ARG A 538 -27.10 -36.38 -32.17
CA ARG A 538 -26.19 -37.13 -33.06
C ARG A 538 -25.13 -37.82 -32.22
N LYS A 539 -24.83 -39.08 -32.56
CA LYS A 539 -23.92 -39.97 -31.85
C LYS A 539 -23.45 -41.06 -32.81
N ASP A 540 -22.18 -41.03 -33.17
CA ASP A 540 -21.40 -42.17 -33.68
C ASP A 540 -19.94 -41.86 -33.30
N TYR A 541 -19.32 -42.59 -32.37
CA TYR A 541 -18.77 -43.96 -32.42
C TYR A 541 -17.27 -43.94 -32.74
N TRP A 542 -16.50 -44.69 -31.94
CA TRP A 542 -15.05 -44.74 -31.99
C TRP A 542 -14.57 -45.96 -32.77
N ASP A 543 -13.45 -45.81 -33.48
CA ASP A 543 -12.60 -46.93 -33.86
C ASP A 543 -11.12 -46.59 -33.71
N LYS A 544 -10.28 -47.60 -33.46
CA LYS A 544 -8.84 -47.45 -33.14
C LYS A 544 -7.95 -47.99 -34.26
N PRO A 545 -6.86 -47.26 -34.60
CA PRO A 545 -5.63 -47.90 -35.07
C PRO A 545 -4.53 -47.92 -33.99
N THR A 546 -3.55 -48.80 -34.17
CA THR A 546 -2.42 -49.02 -33.25
C THR A 546 -1.23 -48.07 -33.52
N ASN A 547 -0.37 -47.88 -32.51
CA ASN A 547 0.68 -46.84 -32.49
C ASN A 547 2.11 -47.45 -32.50
N PRO A 548 3.02 -47.01 -33.40
CA PRO A 548 4.45 -47.31 -33.32
C PRO A 548 5.30 -46.12 -32.82
N ARG A 549 5.56 -46.12 -31.50
CA ARG A 549 6.79 -45.62 -30.82
C ARG A 549 7.43 -44.29 -31.29
N LYS A 550 7.38 -43.27 -30.41
CA LYS A 550 8.51 -42.34 -30.19
C LYS A 550 8.78 -42.16 -28.70
N ARG A 551 10.04 -41.90 -28.34
CA ARG A 551 10.55 -41.95 -26.95
C ARG A 551 10.23 -40.67 -26.18
N ILE A 552 9.87 -40.81 -24.91
CA ILE A 552 9.84 -39.75 -23.89
C ILE A 552 11.05 -39.96 -22.97
N GLY A 553 11.73 -38.88 -22.59
CA GLY A 553 12.79 -38.92 -21.57
C GLY A 553 12.17 -39.10 -20.18
N GLY A 554 12.64 -40.09 -19.42
CA GLY A 554 12.09 -40.39 -18.10
C GLY A 554 12.42 -39.31 -17.06
N ARG A 555 11.44 -38.94 -16.23
CA ARG A 555 11.72 -38.42 -14.89
C ARG A 555 12.32 -39.54 -14.05
N SER A 556 13.23 -39.19 -13.13
CA SER A 556 13.67 -40.11 -12.07
C SER A 556 12.47 -40.55 -11.25
N ILE A 557 12.32 -41.86 -11.06
CA ILE A 557 11.46 -42.42 -10.02
C ILE A 557 12.25 -42.26 -8.72
N GLU A 558 11.73 -41.50 -7.77
CA GLU A 558 12.30 -41.46 -6.42
C GLU A 558 12.08 -42.84 -5.79
N ALA A 559 13.15 -43.44 -5.27
CA ALA A 559 13.09 -44.75 -4.65
C ALA A 559 12.27 -44.70 -3.36
N PRO A 560 11.55 -45.78 -2.99
CA PRO A 560 10.89 -45.87 -1.69
C PRO A 560 11.93 -45.72 -0.56
N PRO A 561 11.54 -45.13 0.59
CA PRO A 561 12.48 -44.81 1.66
C PRO A 561 13.16 -46.05 2.23
N GLU A 562 14.46 -45.94 2.47
CA GLU A 562 15.31 -47.05 2.91
C GLU A 562 15.15 -47.26 4.41
N VAL A 563 14.69 -48.45 4.84
CA VAL A 563 14.51 -48.77 6.27
C VAL A 563 15.80 -49.37 6.81
N VAL A 564 16.53 -48.60 7.61
CA VAL A 564 17.80 -49.02 8.20
C VAL A 564 17.61 -49.35 9.68
N LYS A 565 18.06 -50.54 10.09
CA LYS A 565 17.98 -51.01 11.46
C LYS A 565 19.26 -50.70 12.22
N VAL A 566 19.13 -49.98 13.35
CA VAL A 566 20.28 -49.64 14.20
C VAL A 566 20.16 -50.43 15.51
N PRO A 567 21.12 -51.32 15.84
CA PRO A 567 21.17 -51.98 17.14
C PRO A 567 21.56 -50.97 18.23
N MET A 568 20.77 -50.86 19.31
CA MET A 568 21.08 -50.02 20.48
C MET A 568 20.49 -50.60 21.76
N THR A 569 21.21 -50.49 22.87
CA THR A 569 20.68 -50.75 24.22
C THR A 569 19.71 -49.65 24.67
N GLY A 570 18.89 -49.92 25.69
CA GLY A 570 17.94 -48.94 26.24
C GLY A 570 18.62 -47.71 26.88
N GLU A 571 19.84 -47.84 27.39
CA GLU A 571 20.59 -46.71 27.95
C GLU A 571 21.11 -45.78 26.85
N GLU A 572 21.68 -46.34 25.77
CA GLU A 572 22.12 -45.58 24.61
C GLU A 572 20.96 -44.82 23.95
N GLN A 573 19.78 -45.45 23.83
CA GLN A 573 18.58 -44.80 23.27
C GLN A 573 18.19 -43.54 24.06
N ASN A 574 18.21 -43.61 25.39
CA ASN A 574 17.91 -42.46 26.25
C ASN A 574 18.97 -41.36 26.13
N ILE A 575 20.26 -41.72 26.06
CA ILE A 575 21.37 -40.75 25.90
C ILE A 575 21.28 -40.02 24.55
N TYR A 576 21.05 -40.74 23.45
CA TYR A 576 20.92 -40.16 22.12
C TYR A 576 19.68 -39.26 21.99
N ALA A 577 18.56 -39.66 22.61
CA ALA A 577 17.35 -38.84 22.68
C ALA A 577 17.58 -37.53 23.46
N LEU A 578 18.25 -37.60 24.63
CA LEU A 578 18.57 -36.42 25.44
C LEU A 578 19.54 -35.45 24.75
N MET A 579 20.48 -35.94 23.94
CA MET A 579 21.40 -35.10 23.16
C MET A 579 20.86 -34.69 21.78
N GLY A 580 19.68 -35.18 21.37
CA GLY A 580 19.10 -34.89 20.05
C GLY A 580 19.86 -35.45 18.86
N ILE A 581 20.68 -36.49 19.06
CA ILE A 581 21.56 -37.07 18.02
C ILE A 581 20.86 -38.25 17.35
N SER A 582 20.93 -38.32 16.02
CA SER A 582 20.36 -39.45 15.26
C SER A 582 21.17 -40.75 15.46
N PRO A 583 20.51 -41.89 15.72
CA PRO A 583 21.17 -43.21 15.76
C PRO A 583 21.94 -43.60 14.50
N LEU A 584 21.71 -42.94 13.36
CA LEU A 584 22.48 -43.15 12.12
C LEU A 584 23.99 -42.93 12.29
N VAL A 585 24.43 -42.20 13.33
CA VAL A 585 25.85 -41.98 13.65
C VAL A 585 26.56 -43.26 14.12
N LEU A 586 25.81 -44.30 14.53
CA LEU A 586 26.37 -45.61 14.92
C LEU A 586 26.63 -46.56 13.75
N LEU A 587 26.27 -46.16 12.52
CA LEU A 587 26.52 -46.96 11.31
C LEU A 587 27.91 -46.64 10.72
N PRO A 588 28.61 -47.63 10.14
CA PRO A 588 29.89 -47.38 9.49
C PRO A 588 29.74 -46.52 8.23
N ASP A 589 30.71 -45.64 7.99
CA ASP A 589 30.73 -44.71 6.86
C ASP A 589 30.58 -45.43 5.50
N GLY A 590 29.41 -45.27 4.87
CA GLY A 590 29.12 -45.76 3.52
C GLY A 590 27.77 -46.46 3.35
N GLU A 591 27.10 -46.89 4.44
CA GLU A 591 25.83 -47.62 4.34
C GLU A 591 24.63 -46.73 3.98
N ASN A 592 24.60 -45.46 4.39
CA ASN A 592 23.50 -44.54 4.08
C ASN A 592 23.86 -43.57 2.93
N LYS A 593 23.09 -43.62 1.84
CA LYS A 593 23.28 -42.76 0.65
C LYS A 593 22.34 -41.56 0.57
N ASN A 594 21.33 -41.47 1.43
CA ASN A 594 20.34 -40.37 1.44
C ASN A 594 19.68 -40.23 2.83
N PRO A 595 20.32 -39.58 3.82
CA PRO A 595 19.79 -39.49 5.19
C PRO A 595 18.46 -38.73 5.33
N LYS A 596 18.00 -38.05 4.27
CA LYS A 596 16.68 -37.40 4.20
C LYS A 596 15.54 -38.32 3.74
N ALA A 597 15.86 -39.54 3.31
CA ALA A 597 14.89 -40.54 2.82
C ALA A 597 15.07 -41.91 3.53
N THR A 598 15.71 -41.91 4.71
CA THR A 598 15.92 -43.10 5.53
C THR A 598 14.90 -43.16 6.66
N ILE A 599 14.29 -44.32 6.89
CA ILE A 599 13.50 -44.60 8.09
C ILE A 599 14.40 -45.39 9.05
N VAL A 600 14.68 -44.81 10.21
CA VAL A 600 15.53 -45.44 11.24
C VAL A 600 14.64 -46.31 12.14
N GLN A 601 14.90 -47.61 12.20
CA GLN A 601 14.26 -48.51 13.15
C GLN A 601 15.28 -49.00 14.18
N VAL A 602 15.18 -48.53 15.42
CA VAL A 602 16.06 -49.04 16.49
C VAL A 602 15.59 -50.44 16.91
N SER A 603 16.54 -51.35 17.13
CA SER A 603 16.31 -52.69 17.66
C SER A 603 17.10 -52.91 18.94
N SER A 604 16.43 -53.38 20.01
CA SER A 604 17.13 -53.80 21.23
C SER A 604 18.07 -54.96 20.92
N VAL A 605 19.29 -54.89 21.45
CA VAL A 605 20.25 -56.00 21.42
C VAL A 605 20.09 -56.81 22.69
N ASP A 606 18.99 -57.53 22.77
CA ASP A 606 18.81 -58.54 23.81
C ASP A 606 19.75 -59.72 23.48
N ALA A 607 20.47 -60.21 24.49
CA ALA A 607 21.65 -61.05 24.27
C ALA A 607 21.33 -62.47 23.75
N HIS A 608 22.38 -63.13 23.24
CA HIS A 608 22.44 -64.60 23.11
C HIS A 608 21.93 -65.29 24.41
N ASP A 609 21.20 -66.40 24.31
CA ASP A 609 21.73 -67.67 23.82
C ASP A 609 20.85 -68.52 22.88
N SER A 610 21.53 -69.45 22.21
CA SER A 610 21.04 -70.72 21.60
C SER A 610 20.18 -70.71 20.31
N GLU A 611 20.84 -71.08 19.21
CA GLU A 611 20.49 -72.15 18.24
C GLU A 611 19.03 -72.40 17.81
N GLY A 612 18.77 -72.32 16.49
CA GLY A 612 17.49 -72.76 15.88
C GLY A 612 17.48 -72.70 14.34
N SER A 613 17.77 -73.83 13.69
CA SER A 613 17.92 -73.93 12.22
C SER A 613 16.59 -74.01 11.43
N THR A 614 16.64 -73.73 10.11
CA THR A 614 15.71 -74.20 9.03
C THR A 614 14.25 -73.70 9.06
N VAL A 615 13.48 -73.55 7.96
CA VAL A 615 13.76 -73.34 6.52
C VAL A 615 12.48 -72.77 5.84
N THR A 616 12.66 -71.99 4.76
CA THR A 616 11.75 -71.70 3.62
C THR A 616 10.26 -72.11 3.67
N LEU A 617 9.32 -71.17 3.41
CA LEU A 617 8.43 -71.21 2.21
C LEU A 617 7.55 -69.97 2.00
N VAL A 618 7.00 -69.85 0.78
CA VAL A 618 6.14 -68.78 0.27
C VAL A 618 4.75 -69.33 -0.07
N ALA A 619 3.66 -68.67 0.34
CA ALA A 619 2.34 -68.77 -0.31
C ALA A 619 1.40 -67.61 0.05
N THR A 620 0.47 -67.32 -0.86
CA THR A 620 -0.62 -66.33 -0.87
C THR A 620 -1.96 -67.07 -1.19
N PRO A 621 -3.14 -66.43 -1.39
CA PRO A 621 -3.81 -65.26 -0.79
C PRO A 621 -5.31 -65.53 -0.41
N GLU A 622 -6.13 -64.48 -0.27
CA GLU A 622 -7.63 -64.45 -0.32
C GLU A 622 -8.36 -65.03 0.94
N ILE A 623 -9.65 -64.77 1.25
CA ILE A 623 -10.87 -64.33 0.50
C ILE A 623 -11.63 -63.19 1.27
N ARG A 624 -12.65 -62.56 0.64
CA ARG A 624 -13.58 -61.54 1.20
C ARG A 624 -14.90 -62.11 1.75
N GLU A 625 -15.57 -61.38 2.65
CA GLU A 625 -17.00 -60.98 2.66
C GLU A 625 -17.23 -60.12 3.93
N GLU A 626 -17.74 -58.88 3.91
CA GLU A 626 -19.09 -58.38 3.58
C GLU A 626 -20.21 -58.85 4.54
N ILE A 627 -20.72 -57.92 5.37
CA ILE A 627 -22.16 -57.58 5.59
C ILE A 627 -22.29 -56.53 6.74
N SER A 628 -23.33 -55.69 6.67
CA SER A 628 -23.70 -54.58 7.60
C SER A 628 -25.04 -54.92 8.33
N PRO A 629 -25.79 -54.00 8.98
CA PRO A 629 -25.49 -52.69 9.63
C PRO A 629 -26.11 -52.63 11.07
N ASP A 630 -26.42 -51.42 11.58
CA ASP A 630 -27.42 -51.09 12.63
C ASP A 630 -27.18 -51.57 14.09
N SER A 631 -27.80 -51.01 15.16
CA SER A 631 -28.23 -49.63 15.49
C SER A 631 -28.59 -49.52 17.00
N GLU A 632 -28.69 -48.29 17.53
CA GLU A 632 -29.45 -47.85 18.74
C GLU A 632 -29.12 -48.40 20.17
N GLU A 633 -28.64 -47.46 21.01
CA GLU A 633 -28.99 -47.11 22.42
C GLU A 633 -29.28 -48.11 23.58
N THR A 634 -28.94 -47.62 24.79
CA THR A 634 -29.37 -48.03 26.17
C THR A 634 -28.77 -49.29 26.81
N ALA A 635 -28.51 -49.37 28.13
CA ALA A 635 -28.32 -48.35 29.19
C ALA A 635 -27.77 -49.02 30.50
N LYS A 636 -27.48 -48.19 31.54
CA LYS A 636 -27.27 -48.51 32.99
C LYS A 636 -25.86 -49.01 33.40
N GLU A 637 -25.14 -48.25 34.24
CA GLU A 637 -25.02 -48.30 35.73
C GLU A 637 -24.03 -49.42 36.20
N GLU A 638 -23.06 -49.24 37.11
CA GLU A 638 -22.67 -48.18 38.08
C GLU A 638 -21.12 -47.93 37.96
N GLY A 639 -20.42 -46.96 38.58
CA GLY A 639 -20.71 -45.86 39.52
C GLY A 639 -19.42 -45.18 40.05
N ASN A 640 -19.56 -44.23 40.98
CA ASN A 640 -18.56 -43.58 41.87
C ASN A 640 -17.57 -42.43 41.43
N TRP A 641 -17.85 -41.23 41.99
CA TRP A 641 -16.95 -40.20 42.57
C TRP A 641 -16.03 -39.35 41.66
N GLY A 642 -15.94 -38.02 41.92
CA GLY A 642 -15.03 -37.13 41.14
C GLY A 642 -14.93 -35.62 41.44
N TRP A 643 -15.84 -35.00 42.22
CA TRP A 643 -15.88 -33.54 42.53
C TRP A 643 -16.20 -32.58 41.35
N MET A 644 -16.56 -31.33 41.67
CA MET A 644 -17.33 -30.43 40.79
C MET A 644 -16.73 -29.02 40.66
N SER A 645 -16.91 -28.41 39.49
CA SER A 645 -17.03 -26.95 39.33
C SER A 645 -18.51 -26.55 39.29
N PRO A 646 -18.93 -25.47 39.96
CA PRO A 646 -20.31 -24.97 39.86
C PRO A 646 -20.45 -23.87 38.79
N THR A 647 -21.48 -23.99 37.96
CA THR A 647 -22.03 -22.91 37.11
C THR A 647 -23.55 -23.13 36.99
N LEU A 648 -24.32 -22.06 36.73
CA LEU A 648 -25.79 -22.06 36.53
C LEU A 648 -26.58 -22.35 37.84
N GLU A 649 -27.86 -22.00 38.02
CA GLU A 649 -28.86 -21.43 37.11
C GLU A 649 -29.93 -20.61 37.90
N GLN A 650 -30.98 -20.10 37.23
CA GLN A 650 -32.08 -19.33 37.83
C GLN A 650 -33.33 -20.19 38.10
N LYS A 651 -34.09 -19.91 39.18
CA LYS A 651 -35.57 -19.78 39.13
C LYS A 651 -36.26 -19.26 40.41
N ASP A 652 -37.02 -18.19 40.19
CA ASP A 652 -38.22 -17.65 40.85
C ASP A 652 -38.89 -18.37 42.05
N LEU A 653 -39.20 -17.63 43.14
CA LEU A 653 -40.58 -17.14 43.43
C LEU A 653 -40.74 -16.37 44.77
N ASN A 654 -41.47 -15.24 44.71
CA ASN A 654 -42.32 -14.59 45.73
C ASN A 654 -41.83 -14.14 47.15
N SER A 655 -41.56 -12.82 47.29
CA SER A 655 -42.17 -11.87 48.29
C SER A 655 -41.92 -12.03 49.81
N PRO A 656 -42.21 -11.04 50.72
CA PRO A 656 -42.87 -9.73 50.52
C PRO A 656 -42.26 -8.47 51.26
N THR A 657 -42.74 -7.28 50.87
CA THR A 657 -42.98 -6.01 51.63
C THR A 657 -42.00 -5.45 52.69
N SER A 658 -41.43 -4.26 52.44
CA SER A 658 -41.48 -3.01 53.27
C SER A 658 -40.65 -1.87 52.63
N GLN A 659 -41.27 -0.71 52.33
CA GLN A 659 -41.18 0.59 53.04
C GLN A 659 -39.79 1.28 53.10
N GLU A 660 -39.70 2.45 52.47
CA GLU A 660 -38.62 3.45 52.64
C GLU A 660 -39.18 4.67 53.38
N GLU A 661 -38.43 5.20 54.34
CA GLU A 661 -38.61 6.55 54.89
C GLU A 661 -37.36 7.40 54.58
N ALA A 662 -37.55 8.69 54.33
CA ALA A 662 -36.47 9.64 54.08
C ALA A 662 -36.40 10.67 55.22
N LEU A 663 -35.18 11.04 55.62
CA LEU A 663 -34.91 12.12 56.57
C LEU A 663 -33.81 13.06 56.04
N ASP A 664 -33.65 14.16 56.76
CA ASP A 664 -33.26 15.48 56.26
C ASP A 664 -31.87 15.94 56.77
N GLU A 665 -31.60 17.24 56.66
CA GLU A 665 -30.44 18.02 57.11
C GLU A 665 -29.23 18.03 56.13
N GLY A 666 -28.66 19.19 55.77
CA GLY A 666 -29.06 20.57 56.05
C GLY A 666 -27.87 21.53 56.08
N SER A 667 -27.92 22.66 55.35
CA SER A 667 -26.85 23.67 55.41
C SER A 667 -27.32 25.10 55.07
N VAL A 668 -27.39 25.92 56.12
CA VAL A 668 -27.13 27.38 56.26
C VAL A 668 -27.14 28.27 54.99
N ALA A 669 -27.80 29.43 55.13
CA ALA A 669 -27.80 30.54 54.16
C ALA A 669 -27.44 31.87 54.85
N GLU A 670 -27.05 32.89 54.07
CA GLU A 670 -27.07 34.32 54.45
C GLU A 670 -27.11 35.21 53.18
N GLU A 671 -28.09 36.12 53.12
CA GLU A 671 -28.09 37.54 52.68
C GLU A 671 -27.34 37.99 51.37
N GLU A 672 -27.85 38.92 50.52
CA GLU A 672 -29.16 39.63 50.44
C GLU A 672 -29.35 40.32 49.04
N THR A 673 -30.42 41.10 48.88
CA THR A 673 -30.77 42.10 47.82
C THR A 673 -31.50 41.65 46.52
N ASP A 674 -32.56 42.40 46.20
CA ASP A 674 -33.48 42.23 45.04
C ASP A 674 -33.14 43.14 43.84
N GLU A 675 -33.63 42.80 42.63
CA GLU A 675 -34.35 43.77 41.78
C GLU A 675 -35.23 43.07 40.71
N GLU A 676 -36.13 43.81 40.04
CA GLU A 676 -37.36 43.27 39.42
C GLU A 676 -37.27 42.75 37.95
N ILE A 677 -38.35 42.09 37.54
CA ILE A 677 -38.59 41.38 36.25
C ILE A 677 -38.93 42.37 35.10
N PRO A 678 -38.82 41.94 33.83
CA PRO A 678 -40.08 41.80 33.05
C PRO A 678 -40.23 40.46 32.29
N GLU A 679 -41.51 40.06 32.09
CA GLU A 679 -41.92 38.70 31.70
C GLU A 679 -41.86 38.33 30.20
N PRO A 680 -41.93 37.02 29.85
CA PRO A 680 -41.58 36.50 28.53
C PRO A 680 -42.77 36.27 27.57
N ARG A 681 -42.46 35.97 26.29
CA ARG A 681 -43.42 35.36 25.35
C ARG A 681 -42.88 34.10 24.68
N ARG A 682 -43.21 32.94 25.26
CA ARG A 682 -43.22 31.64 24.57
C ARG A 682 -44.37 31.58 23.55
N ARG A 683 -44.21 30.81 22.46
CA ARG A 683 -45.32 29.99 21.93
C ARG A 683 -44.81 28.69 21.29
N ARG A 684 -45.55 27.60 21.51
CA ARG A 684 -45.18 26.22 21.16
C ARG A 684 -45.73 25.78 19.80
N ARG A 685 -45.20 24.65 19.31
CA ARG A 685 -45.62 23.92 18.09
C ARG A 685 -47.12 23.60 18.08
N ARG A 686 -47.72 23.55 16.88
CA ARG A 686 -49.02 22.93 16.59
C ARG A 686 -48.89 21.43 16.30
N ARG A 687 -50.01 20.70 16.41
CA ARG A 687 -50.30 19.41 15.75
C ARG A 687 -51.80 19.42 15.36
N SER A 688 -52.15 18.58 14.36
CA SER A 688 -53.46 17.93 14.06
C SER A 688 -54.77 18.43 14.74
N SER A 689 -55.93 18.50 14.07
CA SER A 689 -56.32 17.98 12.74
C SER A 689 -57.77 18.35 12.34
N ALA A 690 -58.09 18.12 11.05
CA ALA A 690 -59.40 17.74 10.50
C ALA A 690 -60.46 18.81 10.13
N ASP A 691 -61.22 18.42 9.10
CA ASP A 691 -62.58 18.76 8.63
C ASP A 691 -62.95 20.12 7.99
N SER A 692 -63.35 20.02 6.71
CA SER A 692 -64.33 20.79 5.89
C SER A 692 -64.48 22.31 6.06
N GLU A 693 -64.48 23.13 5.00
CA GLU A 693 -65.11 22.95 3.67
C GLU A 693 -64.18 23.19 2.47
#